data_AF-A0A7S3DDR7-F1
#
_entry.id   AF-A0A7S3DDR7-F1
#
_cell.length_a   1.000
_cell.length_b   1.000
_cell.length_c   1.000
_cell.angle_alpha   90.00
_cell.angle_beta   90.00
_cell.angle_gamma   90.00
#
_symmetry.space_group_name_H-M   'P 1'
#
loop_
_entity.id
_entity.type
_entity.pdbx_description
1 polymer ?
#
loop_
_entity_poly.entity_id
_entity_poly.type
_entity_poly.pdbx_seq_one_letter_code
_entity_poly.pdbx_strand_id
1 'polypeptide(L)'
;MGCGASRGDKQSEVVVDTRQDNAAPPVNLPGYPAELVASKALVADVLTEMLFNKLRTRSSDTGFTILDLVAPAYSSPQNKYGIVAGDASCFHSSAFRDVLLPVIEKAHGKPKPSGIYEGATSSTKAATDAVNAVTELDYVQMIRFEASRNLPDRRFVQAFSGSDEIGVEEVLKQKLERSADRYEGLYTTVGSLAPAERQMMDRLGFLPESDSTPMLSPRGKGVFVSGGRDLAVVVNGKDHVKVITQCVRNWEDGRFIFGVCNRSAGACQVSSEYNRLKDALATIFDNFSFAFDPQLGWLGGDLDRIGTSLSGHLGLSPENLLKAMTDNDQKPKISAAFDAICTDLGLKWKEDKTREGEGFIRMWFESSLGRSEIDCVQSLLDAVKRVVDLDTSFGLTPEEVEAEKLIDSFQQELLSARKEGDEEGNEEIKSNEAVAVGKAEAENDNNVHIEKADAELVDKVLSGTTSLEGALGKKAEVLEFIHFNDVYNIEPRENEPVGGAARFVGKLKELKQENENMLVFFSGDAFNPSMISTFAKGKQMVPVLNACGIHTSVFGNHDFDFGAEALIQLAGDTNFPWLISNVVDAQTKKPLCGGLEYRIFDWCGHKVGIVGIVEKEWLVTLSFLNEDDVIFEDFVGAGNRLAKMLREEEHCDMVIALTHMRVPNDRR
;
A
#
# COMPACT_ATOMS: atom_id res chain seq x y z
N MET A 1 -68.92 -67.04 -61.95
CA MET A 1 -69.74 -67.55 -60.82
C MET A 1 -69.21 -66.87 -59.57
N GLY A 2 -69.97 -66.21 -58.70
CA GLY A 2 -71.42 -66.04 -58.62
C GLY A 2 -71.90 -66.27 -57.18
N CYS A 3 -72.49 -65.25 -56.54
CA CYS A 3 -72.90 -65.17 -55.11
C CYS A 3 -71.72 -65.12 -54.11
N GLY A 4 -71.74 -64.30 -53.05
CA GLY A 4 -72.72 -63.35 -52.47
C GLY A 4 -72.49 -63.29 -50.95
N ALA A 5 -72.89 -62.33 -50.12
CA ALA A 5 -73.48 -60.97 -50.21
C ALA A 5 -72.96 -60.21 -48.95
N SER A 6 -73.10 -58.90 -48.72
CA SER A 6 -74.34 -58.12 -48.63
C SER A 6 -74.08 -56.60 -48.69
N ARG A 7 -75.15 -55.82 -48.91
CA ARG A 7 -75.14 -54.36 -49.13
C ARG A 7 -75.20 -53.58 -47.81
N GLY A 8 -74.73 -52.33 -47.85
CA GLY A 8 -75.05 -51.28 -46.86
C GLY A 8 -74.51 -49.94 -47.36
N ASP A 9 -75.37 -49.09 -47.92
CA ASP A 9 -74.96 -47.85 -48.60
C ASP A 9 -74.89 -46.65 -47.65
N LYS A 10 -74.21 -45.59 -48.10
CA LYS A 10 -73.82 -44.41 -47.31
C LYS A 10 -75.00 -43.52 -46.92
N GLN A 11 -75.01 -43.04 -45.68
CA GLN A 11 -75.43 -41.66 -45.35
C GLN A 11 -74.43 -41.01 -44.38
N SER A 12 -74.43 -39.68 -44.39
CA SER A 12 -73.39 -38.82 -43.81
C SER A 12 -73.62 -38.48 -42.34
N GLU A 13 -72.59 -38.65 -41.52
CA GLU A 13 -72.47 -37.94 -40.23
C GLU A 13 -71.15 -37.17 -40.15
N VAL A 14 -71.22 -36.00 -39.51
CA VAL A 14 -70.08 -35.12 -39.26
C VAL A 14 -69.26 -35.70 -38.11
N VAL A 15 -68.08 -36.23 -38.42
CA VAL A 15 -67.16 -36.73 -37.38
C VAL A 15 -66.56 -35.54 -36.64
N VAL A 16 -66.93 -35.41 -35.37
CA VAL A 16 -66.27 -34.49 -34.42
C VAL A 16 -64.86 -35.01 -34.15
N ASP A 17 -63.84 -34.19 -34.42
CA ASP A 17 -62.43 -34.52 -34.17
C ASP A 17 -62.15 -34.51 -32.66
N THR A 18 -62.45 -35.63 -31.98
CA THR A 18 -62.08 -35.85 -30.58
C THR A 18 -60.59 -36.18 -30.48
N ARG A 19 -59.74 -35.16 -30.63
CA ARG A 19 -58.35 -35.25 -30.18
C ARG A 19 -58.36 -35.36 -28.67
N GLN A 20 -58.13 -36.55 -28.16
CA GLN A 20 -57.73 -36.71 -26.77
C GLN A 20 -56.39 -36.01 -26.59
N ASP A 21 -56.37 -34.98 -25.74
CA ASP A 21 -55.15 -34.37 -25.27
C ASP A 21 -54.31 -35.44 -24.56
N ASN A 22 -53.27 -35.93 -25.24
CA ASN A 22 -52.15 -36.61 -24.59
C ASN A 22 -51.35 -35.56 -23.81
N ALA A 23 -51.95 -35.04 -22.73
CA ALA A 23 -51.24 -34.31 -21.72
C ALA A 23 -50.13 -35.20 -21.17
N ALA A 24 -48.90 -34.68 -21.13
CA ALA A 24 -47.80 -35.34 -20.44
C ALA A 24 -48.23 -35.67 -18.99
N PRO A 25 -47.78 -36.79 -18.41
CA PRO A 25 -48.11 -37.13 -17.03
C PRO A 25 -47.74 -35.96 -16.11
N PRO A 26 -48.58 -35.65 -15.10
CA PRO A 26 -48.36 -34.48 -14.26
C PRO A 26 -46.99 -34.58 -13.60
N VAL A 27 -46.12 -33.61 -13.90
CA VAL A 27 -44.81 -33.50 -13.26
C VAL A 27 -45.04 -33.36 -11.77
N ASN A 28 -44.61 -34.37 -11.01
CA ASN A 28 -44.73 -34.37 -9.56
C ASN A 28 -43.73 -33.35 -9.00
N LEU A 29 -44.14 -32.09 -8.94
CA LEU A 29 -43.31 -30.99 -8.46
C LEU A 29 -42.98 -31.19 -6.98
N PRO A 30 -41.73 -30.96 -6.56
CA PRO A 30 -41.33 -31.14 -5.17
C PRO A 30 -42.18 -30.26 -4.23
N GLY A 31 -42.46 -30.81 -3.06
CA GLY A 31 -43.02 -30.09 -1.93
C GLY A 31 -41.94 -29.24 -1.23
N TYR A 32 -42.38 -28.37 -0.33
CA TYR A 32 -41.46 -27.62 0.52
C TYR A 32 -40.66 -28.57 1.43
N PRO A 33 -39.32 -28.47 1.50
CA PRO A 33 -38.50 -29.40 2.29
C PRO A 33 -38.84 -29.34 3.79
N ALA A 34 -39.22 -30.46 4.38
CA ALA A 34 -39.54 -30.53 5.80
C ALA A 34 -38.28 -30.36 6.66
N GLU A 35 -37.13 -30.77 6.13
CA GLU A 35 -35.81 -30.66 6.72
C GLU A 35 -35.38 -29.19 6.91
N LEU A 36 -35.84 -28.29 6.02
CA LEU A 36 -35.56 -26.86 6.11
C LEU A 36 -36.23 -26.23 7.34
N VAL A 37 -37.39 -26.74 7.79
CA VAL A 37 -38.09 -26.29 9.01
C VAL A 37 -37.27 -26.57 10.28
N ALA A 38 -36.41 -27.59 10.25
CA ALA A 38 -35.53 -27.96 11.36
C ALA A 38 -34.13 -27.31 11.27
N SER A 39 -33.83 -26.61 10.18
CA SER A 39 -32.51 -26.01 9.96
C SER A 39 -32.33 -24.73 10.80
N LYS A 40 -31.08 -24.49 11.23
CA LYS A 40 -30.67 -23.25 11.91
C LYS A 40 -29.97 -22.26 10.97
N ALA A 41 -29.92 -22.58 9.68
CA ALA A 41 -29.23 -21.77 8.69
C ALA A 41 -30.08 -20.54 8.29
N LEU A 42 -29.41 -19.46 7.89
CA LEU A 42 -30.05 -18.16 7.62
C LEU A 42 -31.19 -18.23 6.58
N VAL A 43 -31.13 -19.14 5.61
CA VAL A 43 -32.20 -19.35 4.63
C VAL A 43 -33.53 -19.82 5.24
N ALA A 44 -33.52 -20.51 6.38
CA ALA A 44 -34.76 -20.97 7.04
C ALA A 44 -35.64 -19.79 7.49
N ASP A 45 -35.02 -18.64 7.78
CA ASP A 45 -35.73 -17.39 8.13
C ASP A 45 -36.23 -16.60 6.91
N VAL A 46 -35.80 -16.96 5.69
CA VAL A 46 -36.04 -16.21 4.45
C VAL A 46 -36.99 -16.97 3.52
N LEU A 47 -36.75 -18.26 3.30
CA LEU A 47 -37.48 -19.05 2.32
C LEU A 47 -38.78 -19.60 2.88
N THR A 48 -39.84 -18.80 2.83
CA THR A 48 -41.20 -19.27 3.16
C THR A 48 -41.72 -20.32 2.17
N GLU A 49 -42.64 -21.19 2.61
CA GLU A 49 -43.33 -22.14 1.74
C GLU A 49 -44.03 -21.45 0.54
N MET A 50 -44.59 -20.26 0.74
CA MET A 50 -45.18 -19.46 -0.35
C MET A 50 -44.13 -19.04 -1.38
N LEU A 51 -42.93 -18.62 -0.93
CA LEU A 51 -41.84 -18.24 -1.82
C LEU A 51 -41.32 -19.49 -2.56
N PHE A 52 -41.04 -20.58 -1.86
CA PHE A 52 -40.64 -21.86 -2.47
C PHE A 52 -41.62 -22.32 -3.56
N ASN A 53 -42.93 -22.26 -3.30
CA ASN A 53 -43.94 -22.68 -4.27
C ASN A 53 -43.99 -21.81 -5.55
N LYS A 54 -43.52 -20.55 -5.49
CA LYS A 54 -43.30 -19.70 -6.68
C LYS A 54 -42.02 -20.06 -7.45
N LEU A 55 -41.02 -20.61 -6.76
CA LEU A 55 -39.67 -20.86 -7.28
C LEU A 55 -39.42 -22.30 -7.74
N ARG A 56 -40.19 -23.28 -7.25
CA ARG A 56 -40.01 -24.73 -7.55
C ARG A 56 -40.18 -25.16 -9.02
N THR A 57 -40.59 -24.26 -9.90
CA THR A 57 -40.67 -24.47 -11.36
C THR A 57 -39.63 -23.64 -12.14
N ARG A 58 -38.78 -22.90 -11.43
CA ARG A 58 -37.72 -22.07 -12.01
C ARG A 58 -36.38 -22.79 -11.91
N SER A 59 -35.52 -22.51 -12.89
CA SER A 59 -34.12 -22.89 -12.88
C SER A 59 -33.25 -21.70 -13.24
N SER A 60 -31.95 -21.81 -12.97
CA SER A 60 -30.90 -20.96 -13.51
C SER A 60 -30.64 -21.27 -14.99
N ASP A 61 -29.76 -20.49 -15.62
CA ASP A 61 -29.33 -20.70 -17.01
C ASP A 61 -28.64 -22.07 -17.22
N THR A 62 -28.00 -22.63 -16.19
CA THR A 62 -27.40 -23.97 -16.24
C THR A 62 -28.35 -25.09 -15.77
N GLY A 63 -29.61 -24.77 -15.44
CA GLY A 63 -30.60 -25.72 -14.97
C GLY A 63 -30.60 -25.99 -13.45
N PHE A 64 -29.85 -25.21 -12.65
CA PHE A 64 -29.82 -25.32 -11.19
C PHE A 64 -31.16 -24.88 -10.58
N THR A 65 -31.71 -25.62 -9.62
CA THR A 65 -33.06 -25.41 -9.08
C THR A 65 -33.07 -24.85 -7.65
N ILE A 66 -34.24 -24.45 -7.16
CA ILE A 66 -34.41 -24.01 -5.76
C ILE A 66 -34.06 -25.12 -4.75
N LEU A 67 -34.23 -26.41 -5.11
CA LEU A 67 -33.84 -27.53 -4.25
C LEU A 67 -32.32 -27.64 -4.14
N ASP A 68 -31.61 -27.51 -5.26
CA ASP A 68 -30.15 -27.55 -5.28
C ASP A 68 -29.56 -26.37 -4.48
N LEU A 69 -30.19 -25.19 -4.62
CA LEU A 69 -29.83 -23.98 -3.89
C LEU A 69 -29.92 -24.15 -2.38
N VAL A 70 -30.94 -24.84 -1.85
CA VAL A 70 -31.13 -25.04 -0.39
C VAL A 70 -30.63 -26.38 0.14
N ALA A 71 -30.07 -27.24 -0.71
CA ALA A 71 -29.51 -28.52 -0.28
C ALA A 71 -28.53 -28.39 0.91
N PRO A 72 -27.63 -27.38 0.99
CA PRO A 72 -26.73 -27.23 2.13
C PRO A 72 -27.42 -27.06 3.49
N ALA A 73 -28.65 -26.51 3.54
CA ALA A 73 -29.39 -26.29 4.79
C ALA A 73 -29.67 -27.57 5.58
N TYR A 74 -29.63 -28.74 4.91
CA TYR A 74 -29.81 -30.06 5.51
C TYR A 74 -28.69 -31.06 5.19
N SER A 75 -27.96 -30.90 4.07
CA SER A 75 -26.81 -31.75 3.72
C SER A 75 -25.49 -31.30 4.37
N SER A 76 -25.41 -30.06 4.85
CA SER A 76 -24.20 -29.47 5.45
C SER A 76 -24.56 -28.53 6.61
N PRO A 77 -24.96 -29.05 7.79
CA PRO A 77 -25.42 -28.25 8.93
C PRO A 77 -24.43 -27.18 9.46
N GLN A 78 -23.16 -27.28 9.08
CA GLN A 78 -22.10 -26.30 9.36
C GLN A 78 -22.14 -25.06 8.44
N ASN A 79 -22.83 -25.11 7.30
CA ASN A 79 -23.01 -23.96 6.42
C ASN A 79 -24.02 -22.98 7.06
N LYS A 80 -23.53 -21.84 7.55
CA LYS A 80 -24.35 -20.81 8.22
C LYS A 80 -25.46 -20.25 7.33
N TYR A 81 -25.25 -20.16 6.02
CA TYR A 81 -26.22 -19.65 5.06
C TYR A 81 -27.32 -20.66 4.77
N GLY A 82 -26.95 -21.94 4.68
CA GLY A 82 -27.81 -23.04 4.24
C GLY A 82 -28.07 -23.05 2.74
N ILE A 83 -27.37 -22.19 1.98
CA ILE A 83 -27.49 -22.09 0.53
C ILE A 83 -26.14 -22.01 -0.15
N VAL A 84 -26.14 -22.38 -1.43
CA VAL A 84 -25.06 -22.11 -2.39
C VAL A 84 -25.69 -21.59 -3.69
N ALA A 85 -24.99 -20.68 -4.38
CA ALA A 85 -25.39 -20.30 -5.73
C ALA A 85 -24.93 -21.36 -6.75
N GLY A 86 -25.76 -21.61 -7.76
CA GLY A 86 -25.46 -22.58 -8.81
C GLY A 86 -24.56 -22.04 -9.91
N ASP A 87 -24.85 -20.81 -10.35
CA ASP A 87 -24.12 -20.07 -11.39
C ASP A 87 -24.42 -18.55 -11.25
N ALA A 88 -23.84 -17.73 -12.11
CA ALA A 88 -24.01 -16.27 -12.06
C ALA A 88 -25.47 -15.82 -12.24
N SER A 89 -26.29 -16.57 -12.99
CA SER A 89 -27.69 -16.21 -13.21
C SER A 89 -28.54 -16.34 -11.94
N CYS A 90 -28.12 -17.12 -10.94
CA CYS A 90 -28.78 -17.18 -9.64
C CYS A 90 -28.84 -15.81 -8.94
N PHE A 91 -27.82 -14.95 -9.15
CA PHE A 91 -27.78 -13.61 -8.58
C PHE A 91 -28.59 -12.60 -9.39
N HIS A 92 -28.65 -12.74 -10.71
CA HIS A 92 -29.34 -11.79 -11.60
C HIS A 92 -30.83 -12.10 -11.83
N SER A 93 -31.22 -13.37 -11.78
CA SER A 93 -32.60 -13.82 -11.90
C SER A 93 -33.39 -13.42 -10.65
N SER A 94 -34.46 -12.63 -10.82
CA SER A 94 -35.32 -12.21 -9.69
C SER A 94 -35.82 -13.40 -8.86
N ALA A 95 -36.06 -14.55 -9.51
CA ALA A 95 -36.49 -15.78 -8.86
C ALA A 95 -35.55 -16.24 -7.72
N PHE A 96 -34.23 -16.28 -7.94
CA PHE A 96 -33.29 -16.73 -6.92
C PHE A 96 -32.65 -15.55 -6.15
N ARG A 97 -32.58 -14.35 -6.74
CA ARG A 97 -32.16 -13.13 -6.03
C ARG A 97 -33.07 -12.82 -4.84
N ASP A 98 -34.38 -13.07 -4.95
CA ASP A 98 -35.37 -12.91 -3.88
C ASP A 98 -35.08 -13.80 -2.64
N VAL A 99 -34.24 -14.83 -2.76
CA VAL A 99 -33.78 -15.69 -1.65
C VAL A 99 -32.32 -15.38 -1.27
N LEU A 100 -31.44 -15.25 -2.26
CA LEU A 100 -30.02 -15.00 -2.06
C LEU A 100 -29.75 -13.65 -1.39
N LEU A 101 -30.35 -12.56 -1.89
CA LEU A 101 -30.03 -11.22 -1.40
C LEU A 101 -30.43 -11.02 0.08
N PRO A 102 -31.62 -11.43 0.56
CA PRO A 102 -31.93 -11.32 2.00
C PRO A 102 -31.03 -12.18 2.90
N VAL A 103 -30.57 -13.35 2.43
CA VAL A 103 -29.61 -14.18 3.18
C VAL A 103 -28.23 -13.51 3.25
N ILE A 104 -27.78 -12.90 2.15
CA ILE A 104 -26.54 -12.11 2.08
C ILE A 104 -26.64 -10.88 2.99
N GLU A 105 -27.73 -10.11 2.91
CA GLU A 105 -27.97 -8.94 3.77
C GLU A 105 -27.97 -9.29 5.26
N LYS A 106 -28.51 -10.47 5.61
CA LYS A 106 -28.54 -10.96 6.99
C LYS A 106 -27.16 -11.44 7.49
N ALA A 107 -26.31 -11.94 6.60
CA ALA A 107 -24.98 -12.44 6.95
C ALA A 107 -23.89 -11.35 6.98
N HIS A 108 -23.96 -10.37 6.08
CA HIS A 108 -22.90 -9.37 5.85
C HIS A 108 -23.35 -7.92 6.10
N GLY A 109 -24.63 -7.69 6.40
CA GLY A 109 -25.24 -6.36 6.35
C GLY A 109 -25.63 -5.96 4.94
N LYS A 110 -26.30 -4.81 4.80
CA LYS A 110 -26.75 -4.32 3.49
C LYS A 110 -25.57 -3.92 2.60
N PRO A 111 -25.49 -4.41 1.35
CA PRO A 111 -24.51 -3.91 0.38
C PRO A 111 -24.66 -2.40 0.22
N LYS A 112 -23.55 -1.66 0.36
CA LYS A 112 -23.54 -0.21 0.11
C LYS A 112 -23.85 0.05 -1.37
N PRO A 113 -24.82 0.92 -1.71
CA PRO A 113 -25.06 1.28 -3.10
C PRO A 113 -23.90 2.12 -3.63
N SER A 114 -23.24 1.62 -4.69
CA SER A 114 -22.24 2.31 -5.51
C SER A 114 -21.13 3.07 -4.76
N GLY A 115 -20.06 2.35 -4.41
CA GLY A 115 -18.78 2.70 -5.03
C GLY A 115 -18.62 1.78 -6.24
N ILE A 116 -18.02 2.26 -7.33
CA ILE A 116 -17.60 1.36 -8.41
C ILE A 116 -16.63 0.34 -7.76
N TYR A 117 -16.75 -0.96 -8.05
CA TYR A 117 -15.60 -1.86 -7.89
C TYR A 117 -14.59 -1.41 -8.95
N GLU A 118 -13.85 -0.34 -8.69
CA GLU A 118 -12.95 0.28 -9.66
C GLU A 118 -11.89 -0.75 -10.01
N GLY A 119 -12.05 -1.35 -11.19
CA GLY A 119 -11.15 -2.37 -11.69
C GLY A 119 -9.78 -1.75 -11.92
N ALA A 120 -8.90 -1.86 -10.92
CA ALA A 120 -7.46 -1.71 -11.00
C ALA A 120 -6.85 -0.37 -11.49
N THR A 121 -7.62 0.62 -11.95
CA THR A 121 -7.11 1.71 -12.80
C THR A 121 -7.00 3.11 -12.17
N SER A 122 -7.62 3.40 -11.02
CA SER A 122 -7.45 4.69 -10.32
C SER A 122 -6.18 4.70 -9.48
N SER A 123 -5.07 5.03 -10.13
CA SER A 123 -3.80 5.55 -9.57
C SER A 123 -3.55 5.30 -8.08
N THR A 124 -2.90 4.17 -7.76
CA THR A 124 -2.29 3.90 -6.44
C THR A 124 -1.17 4.88 -6.04
N LYS A 125 -0.88 5.91 -6.85
CA LYS A 125 0.29 6.80 -6.69
C LYS A 125 0.32 7.46 -5.31
N ALA A 126 -0.75 8.15 -4.90
CA ALA A 126 -0.81 8.82 -3.59
C ALA A 126 -0.67 7.89 -2.37
N ALA A 127 -1.10 6.62 -2.47
CA ALA A 127 -0.93 5.63 -1.41
C ALA A 127 0.43 4.89 -1.50
N THR A 128 1.02 4.79 -2.68
CA THR A 128 2.34 4.16 -2.89
C THR A 128 3.45 5.12 -2.46
N ASP A 129 3.32 6.41 -2.75
CA ASP A 129 4.30 7.44 -2.40
C ASP A 129 4.42 7.61 -0.86
N ALA A 130 3.31 7.47 -0.12
CA ALA A 130 3.31 7.46 1.35
C ALA A 130 3.89 6.17 1.98
N VAL A 131 3.90 5.06 1.24
CA VAL A 131 4.39 3.75 1.71
C VAL A 131 5.85 3.51 1.37
N ASN A 132 6.34 4.11 0.27
CA ASN A 132 7.77 4.13 -0.05
C ASN A 132 8.60 4.90 1.00
N ALA A 133 7.96 5.73 1.83
CA ALA A 133 8.59 6.39 2.97
C ALA A 133 8.71 5.50 4.23
N VAL A 134 8.10 4.31 4.24
CA VAL A 134 8.28 3.34 5.34
C VAL A 134 9.58 2.57 5.12
N THR A 135 10.66 3.07 5.72
CA THR A 135 12.00 2.46 5.73
C THR A 135 12.09 1.13 6.49
N GLU A 136 10.98 0.67 7.09
CA GLU A 136 10.92 -0.42 8.09
C GLU A 136 10.66 -1.79 7.45
N LEU A 137 11.34 -1.98 6.33
CA LEU A 137 11.30 -3.13 5.44
C LEU A 137 11.75 -4.46 6.09
N ASP A 138 12.32 -4.40 7.29
CA ASP A 138 12.80 -5.56 8.04
C ASP A 138 11.71 -6.27 8.86
N TYR A 139 10.63 -5.59 9.24
CA TYR A 139 9.56 -6.18 10.02
C TYR A 139 8.72 -7.18 9.20
N VAL A 140 8.59 -6.96 7.89
CA VAL A 140 7.69 -7.75 7.03
C VAL A 140 8.39 -9.03 6.56
N GLN A 141 8.03 -10.15 7.20
CA GLN A 141 8.55 -11.48 6.88
C GLN A 141 7.77 -12.16 5.75
N MET A 142 6.47 -11.90 5.64
CA MET A 142 5.59 -12.51 4.65
C MET A 142 4.47 -11.56 4.24
N ILE A 143 4.17 -11.50 2.95
CA ILE A 143 2.90 -11.00 2.42
C ILE A 143 2.36 -12.04 1.45
N ARG A 144 1.06 -12.30 1.50
CA ARG A 144 0.36 -13.17 0.54
C ARG A 144 -1.02 -12.62 0.25
N PHE A 145 -1.34 -12.41 -1.01
CA PHE A 145 -2.69 -12.10 -1.45
C PHE A 145 -3.28 -13.27 -2.23
N GLU A 146 -4.59 -13.49 -2.06
CA GLU A 146 -5.36 -14.43 -2.86
C GLU A 146 -6.62 -13.74 -3.39
N ALA A 147 -6.91 -13.87 -4.68
CA ALA A 147 -8.14 -13.41 -5.29
C ALA A 147 -8.84 -14.54 -6.04
N SER A 148 -10.14 -14.71 -5.80
CA SER A 148 -10.93 -15.79 -6.41
C SER A 148 -11.78 -15.25 -7.55
N ARG A 149 -11.98 -16.02 -8.62
CA ARG A 149 -12.80 -15.64 -9.77
C ARG A 149 -13.52 -16.87 -10.33
N ASN A 150 -14.77 -16.68 -10.75
CA ASN A 150 -15.61 -17.73 -11.35
C ASN A 150 -16.05 -17.35 -12.76
N LEU A 151 -16.34 -18.36 -13.59
CA LEU A 151 -16.77 -18.16 -14.98
C LEU A 151 -18.27 -17.80 -15.02
N PRO A 152 -18.71 -16.84 -15.85
CA PRO A 152 -20.09 -16.37 -15.85
C PRO A 152 -21.07 -17.35 -16.53
N ASP A 153 -20.58 -18.16 -17.48
CA ASP A 153 -21.35 -19.10 -18.31
C ASP A 153 -21.34 -20.54 -17.77
N ARG A 154 -20.79 -20.78 -16.58
CA ARG A 154 -20.60 -22.11 -16.00
C ARG A 154 -21.20 -22.18 -14.60
N ARG A 155 -21.55 -23.40 -14.18
CA ARG A 155 -21.85 -23.68 -12.77
C ARG A 155 -20.63 -23.43 -11.93
N PHE A 156 -20.82 -22.91 -10.71
CA PHE A 156 -19.78 -22.80 -9.70
C PHE A 156 -19.39 -24.19 -9.16
N VAL A 157 -18.22 -24.29 -8.51
CA VAL A 157 -17.66 -25.58 -8.01
C VAL A 157 -18.66 -26.33 -7.11
N GLN A 158 -19.40 -25.60 -6.29
CA GLN A 158 -20.42 -26.11 -5.36
C GLN A 158 -21.61 -26.81 -6.07
N ALA A 159 -21.77 -26.57 -7.38
CA ALA A 159 -22.89 -27.02 -8.21
C ALA A 159 -22.46 -27.88 -9.42
N PHE A 160 -21.17 -28.24 -9.52
CA PHE A 160 -20.64 -29.08 -10.59
C PHE A 160 -21.38 -30.42 -10.73
N SER A 161 -21.58 -30.83 -11.98
CA SER A 161 -22.20 -32.10 -12.35
C SER A 161 -21.58 -32.71 -13.61
N GLY A 162 -21.57 -34.03 -13.71
CA GLY A 162 -21.25 -34.75 -14.95
C GLY A 162 -19.81 -34.59 -15.45
N SER A 163 -19.53 -33.51 -16.17
CA SER A 163 -18.22 -33.15 -16.73
C SER A 163 -17.89 -31.66 -16.60
N ASP A 164 -18.64 -30.90 -15.78
CA ASP A 164 -18.42 -29.47 -15.55
C ASP A 164 -16.97 -29.20 -15.09
N GLU A 165 -16.44 -30.02 -14.20
CA GLU A 165 -15.09 -29.88 -13.65
C GLU A 165 -13.98 -30.03 -14.71
N ILE A 166 -14.18 -30.90 -15.71
CA ILE A 166 -13.25 -31.06 -16.85
C ILE A 166 -13.38 -29.87 -17.80
N GLY A 167 -14.61 -29.47 -18.14
CA GLY A 167 -14.85 -28.36 -19.06
C GLY A 167 -14.32 -27.02 -18.54
N VAL A 168 -14.36 -26.81 -17.22
CA VAL A 168 -13.73 -25.64 -16.58
C VAL A 168 -12.21 -25.77 -16.54
N GLU A 169 -11.65 -26.96 -16.24
CA GLU A 169 -10.19 -27.20 -16.28
C GLU A 169 -9.61 -26.90 -17.67
N GLU A 170 -10.22 -27.43 -18.73
CA GLU A 170 -9.74 -27.28 -20.11
C GLU A 170 -9.67 -25.82 -20.58
N VAL A 171 -10.69 -25.01 -20.27
CA VAL A 171 -10.75 -23.59 -20.64
C VAL A 171 -9.66 -22.79 -19.92
N LEU A 172 -9.48 -23.03 -18.61
CA LEU A 172 -8.51 -22.31 -17.79
C LEU A 172 -7.07 -22.74 -18.08
N LYS A 173 -6.84 -24.04 -18.27
CA LYS A 173 -5.56 -24.61 -18.67
C LYS A 173 -5.02 -23.97 -19.93
N GLN A 174 -5.84 -23.81 -20.97
CA GLN A 174 -5.42 -23.14 -22.22
C GLN A 174 -5.00 -21.69 -22.04
N LYS A 175 -5.57 -20.95 -21.07
CA LYS A 175 -5.15 -19.57 -20.74
C LYS A 175 -3.84 -19.55 -19.94
N LEU A 176 -3.69 -20.48 -19.00
CA LEU A 176 -2.51 -20.62 -18.15
C LEU A 176 -1.28 -21.09 -18.95
N GLU A 177 -1.43 -22.07 -19.84
CA GLU A 177 -0.37 -22.54 -20.74
C GLU A 177 0.11 -21.45 -21.70
N ARG A 178 -0.77 -20.57 -22.19
CA ARG A 178 -0.38 -19.38 -23.00
C ARG A 178 0.38 -18.31 -22.20
N SER A 179 0.27 -18.35 -20.88
CA SER A 179 0.94 -17.41 -19.98
C SER A 179 2.25 -17.97 -19.41
N ALA A 180 2.57 -19.24 -19.71
CA ALA A 180 3.72 -19.97 -19.17
C ALA A 180 5.05 -19.22 -19.38
N ASP A 181 5.35 -18.82 -20.62
CA ASP A 181 6.61 -18.16 -21.00
C ASP A 181 6.86 -16.85 -20.21
N ARG A 182 5.81 -16.07 -19.91
CA ARG A 182 5.94 -14.78 -19.20
C ARG A 182 6.26 -14.93 -17.72
N TYR A 183 5.85 -16.03 -17.10
CA TYR A 183 6.04 -16.30 -15.67
C TYR A 183 7.00 -17.46 -15.40
N GLU A 184 7.67 -17.96 -16.44
CA GLU A 184 8.49 -19.19 -16.43
C GLU A 184 7.75 -20.38 -15.76
N GLY A 185 6.43 -20.42 -15.94
CA GLY A 185 5.51 -21.19 -15.11
C GLY A 185 5.01 -22.47 -15.77
N LEU A 186 4.65 -23.45 -14.94
CA LEU A 186 4.14 -24.75 -15.39
C LEU A 186 2.72 -24.99 -14.87
N TYR A 187 1.82 -25.43 -15.75
CA TYR A 187 0.52 -25.98 -15.37
C TYR A 187 0.61 -27.49 -15.16
N THR A 188 0.14 -27.96 -14.00
CA THR A 188 0.07 -29.39 -13.68
C THR A 188 -1.32 -29.76 -13.16
N THR A 189 -1.98 -30.71 -13.82
CA THR A 189 -3.20 -31.34 -13.31
C THR A 189 -2.87 -32.07 -12.01
N VAL A 190 -3.68 -31.87 -10.96
CA VAL A 190 -3.40 -32.36 -9.60
C VAL A 190 -3.29 -33.88 -9.55
N GLY A 191 -4.05 -34.59 -10.39
CA GLY A 191 -4.00 -36.06 -10.51
C GLY A 191 -2.66 -36.62 -11.01
N SER A 192 -1.86 -35.81 -11.72
CA SER A 192 -0.54 -36.22 -12.26
C SER A 192 0.66 -35.80 -11.41
N LEU A 193 0.47 -35.06 -10.31
CA LEU A 193 1.57 -34.61 -9.45
C LEU A 193 2.31 -35.78 -8.80
N ALA A 194 3.65 -35.78 -8.90
CA ALA A 194 4.48 -36.72 -8.16
C ALA A 194 4.36 -36.47 -6.64
N PRO A 195 4.55 -37.49 -5.77
CA PRO A 195 4.36 -37.33 -4.33
C PRO A 195 5.17 -36.20 -3.69
N ALA A 196 6.40 -35.98 -4.15
CA ALA A 196 7.26 -34.90 -3.65
C ALA A 196 6.78 -33.51 -4.08
N GLU A 197 6.33 -33.36 -5.33
CA GLU A 197 5.77 -32.12 -5.87
C GLU A 197 4.46 -31.77 -5.17
N ARG A 198 3.56 -32.75 -5.04
CA ARG A 198 2.33 -32.64 -4.26
C ARG A 198 2.63 -32.17 -2.84
N GLN A 199 3.58 -32.81 -2.15
CA GLN A 199 3.95 -32.39 -0.80
C GLN A 199 4.53 -30.96 -0.77
N MET A 200 5.26 -30.53 -1.81
CA MET A 200 5.77 -29.16 -1.89
C MET A 200 4.64 -28.13 -2.12
N MET A 201 3.71 -28.41 -3.03
CA MET A 201 2.56 -27.55 -3.31
C MET A 201 1.57 -27.49 -2.13
N ASP A 202 1.41 -28.59 -1.41
CA ASP A 202 0.63 -28.66 -0.16
C ASP A 202 1.23 -27.70 0.89
N ARG A 203 2.55 -27.77 1.11
CA ARG A 203 3.27 -26.83 1.99
C ARG A 203 3.07 -25.38 1.56
N LEU A 204 3.20 -25.09 0.27
CA LEU A 204 3.02 -23.74 -0.30
C LEU A 204 1.54 -23.26 -0.25
N GLY A 205 0.58 -24.10 0.15
CA GLY A 205 -0.84 -23.76 0.06
C GLY A 205 -1.28 -23.48 -1.38
N PHE A 206 -0.67 -24.15 -2.36
CA PHE A 206 -0.96 -24.02 -3.79
C PHE A 206 -1.85 -25.16 -4.31
N LEU A 207 -2.17 -26.17 -3.48
CA LEU A 207 -3.15 -27.18 -3.85
C LEU A 207 -4.59 -26.69 -3.63
N PRO A 208 -5.56 -27.18 -4.44
CA PRO A 208 -6.98 -27.04 -4.15
C PRO A 208 -7.33 -27.50 -2.73
N GLU A 209 -7.93 -26.60 -1.94
CA GLU A 209 -8.37 -26.89 -0.56
C GLU A 209 -9.30 -28.12 -0.50
N SER A 210 -9.10 -28.98 0.51
CA SER A 210 -9.86 -30.22 0.72
C SER A 210 -10.73 -30.13 1.98
N ASP A 211 -11.69 -29.21 1.99
CA ASP A 211 -12.55 -29.00 3.16
C ASP A 211 -13.57 -30.12 3.32
N SER A 212 -13.34 -30.96 4.33
CA SER A 212 -14.33 -31.78 5.04
C SER A 212 -15.13 -32.84 4.27
N THR A 213 -14.91 -33.02 2.97
CA THR A 213 -15.43 -34.17 2.19
C THR A 213 -14.31 -35.14 1.81
N PRO A 214 -14.48 -36.46 2.04
CA PRO A 214 -13.42 -37.43 1.84
C PRO A 214 -13.10 -37.59 0.35
N MET A 215 -11.90 -37.18 -0.04
CA MET A 215 -11.36 -37.29 -1.41
C MET A 215 -12.31 -36.79 -2.51
N LEU A 216 -12.50 -35.47 -2.59
CA LEU A 216 -12.85 -34.86 -3.87
C LEU A 216 -11.84 -35.31 -4.93
N SER A 217 -12.36 -35.86 -6.03
CA SER A 217 -11.57 -36.44 -7.11
C SER A 217 -10.51 -35.46 -7.63
N PRO A 218 -9.28 -35.91 -7.97
CA PRO A 218 -8.27 -35.05 -8.58
C PRO A 218 -8.59 -34.68 -10.04
N ARG A 219 -9.68 -35.21 -10.58
CA ARG A 219 -10.25 -34.91 -11.90
C ARG A 219 -10.79 -33.48 -11.95
N GLY A 220 -10.51 -32.75 -13.04
CA GLY A 220 -10.94 -31.37 -13.20
C GLY A 220 -10.14 -30.35 -12.39
N LYS A 221 -9.04 -30.76 -11.73
CA LYS A 221 -8.29 -29.91 -10.80
C LYS A 221 -6.84 -29.77 -11.26
N GLY A 222 -6.33 -28.55 -11.25
CA GLY A 222 -4.94 -28.27 -11.62
C GLY A 222 -4.38 -27.07 -10.89
N VAL A 223 -3.08 -26.85 -11.07
CA VAL A 223 -2.36 -25.71 -10.50
C VAL A 223 -1.32 -25.23 -11.50
N PHE A 224 -1.29 -23.93 -11.73
CA PHE A 224 -0.17 -23.23 -12.37
C PHE A 224 0.75 -22.68 -11.27
N VAL A 225 2.06 -22.77 -11.44
CA VAL A 225 3.04 -22.14 -10.54
C VAL A 225 4.12 -21.47 -11.38
N SER A 226 4.48 -20.22 -11.06
CA SER A 226 5.59 -19.50 -11.69
C SER A 226 6.94 -20.17 -11.39
N GLY A 227 7.95 -19.90 -12.22
CA GLY A 227 9.32 -20.37 -11.95
C GLY A 227 9.85 -19.85 -10.60
N GLY A 228 9.46 -18.63 -10.23
CA GLY A 228 9.74 -18.02 -8.94
C GLY A 228 8.99 -18.62 -7.75
N ARG A 229 7.81 -19.25 -7.94
CA ARG A 229 6.89 -19.70 -6.87
C ARG A 229 6.33 -18.55 -6.00
N ASP A 230 6.43 -17.34 -6.53
CA ASP A 230 5.83 -16.09 -6.07
C ASP A 230 4.41 -15.86 -6.60
N LEU A 231 3.99 -16.66 -7.59
CA LEU A 231 2.67 -16.65 -8.21
C LEU A 231 2.18 -18.10 -8.42
N ALA A 232 0.94 -18.37 -8.05
CA ALA A 232 0.23 -19.59 -8.38
C ALA A 232 -1.21 -19.32 -8.80
N VAL A 233 -1.76 -20.20 -9.64
CA VAL A 233 -3.18 -20.18 -9.99
C VAL A 233 -3.77 -21.57 -9.77
N VAL A 234 -4.65 -21.67 -8.78
CA VAL A 234 -5.34 -22.91 -8.41
C VAL A 234 -6.64 -23.01 -9.21
N VAL A 235 -6.82 -24.13 -9.91
CA VAL A 235 -8.01 -24.40 -10.72
C VAL A 235 -8.93 -25.39 -10.02
N ASN A 236 -10.22 -25.05 -9.92
CA ASN A 236 -11.28 -25.82 -9.27
C ASN A 236 -10.95 -26.19 -7.80
N GLY A 237 -10.65 -25.13 -7.04
CA GLY A 237 -10.50 -25.14 -5.58
C GLY A 237 -11.86 -25.07 -4.88
N LYS A 238 -12.09 -23.96 -4.17
CA LYS A 238 -13.44 -23.51 -3.74
C LYS A 238 -14.15 -22.71 -4.85
N ASP A 239 -13.37 -22.16 -5.77
CA ASP A 239 -13.79 -21.37 -6.93
C ASP A 239 -13.06 -21.91 -8.17
N HIS A 240 -13.50 -21.51 -9.38
CA HIS A 240 -12.88 -21.97 -10.63
C HIS A 240 -11.42 -21.56 -10.73
N VAL A 241 -11.12 -20.34 -10.31
CA VAL A 241 -9.80 -19.74 -10.27
C VAL A 241 -9.57 -19.17 -8.88
N LYS A 242 -8.45 -19.50 -8.25
CA LYS A 242 -7.84 -18.68 -7.21
C LYS A 242 -6.43 -18.30 -7.65
N VAL A 243 -6.19 -17.01 -7.87
CA VAL A 243 -4.85 -16.47 -8.10
C VAL A 243 -4.24 -16.14 -6.73
N ILE A 244 -3.00 -16.58 -6.51
CA ILE A 244 -2.25 -16.40 -5.28
C ILE A 244 -0.94 -15.73 -5.66
N THR A 245 -0.57 -14.64 -4.97
CA THR A 245 0.80 -14.10 -5.04
C THR A 245 1.38 -13.94 -3.65
N GLN A 246 2.70 -14.10 -3.52
CA GLN A 246 3.38 -14.06 -2.23
C GLN A 246 4.84 -13.57 -2.31
N CYS A 247 5.25 -12.83 -1.28
CA CYS A 247 6.65 -12.52 -0.96
C CYS A 247 6.94 -13.06 0.45
N VAL A 248 8.07 -13.74 0.63
CA VAL A 248 8.53 -14.25 1.93
C VAL A 248 10.05 -14.11 2.01
N ARG A 249 10.57 -13.73 3.17
CA ARG A 249 12.00 -13.52 3.45
C ARG A 249 12.73 -14.80 3.84
N ASN A 250 14.03 -14.87 3.48
CA ASN A 250 14.97 -16.00 3.65
C ASN A 250 14.60 -17.29 2.87
N TRP A 251 15.59 -18.04 2.34
CA TRP A 251 15.40 -19.39 1.76
C TRP A 251 16.73 -20.09 1.42
N GLU A 252 17.00 -21.25 2.02
CA GLU A 252 18.00 -22.24 1.55
C GLU A 252 17.48 -23.70 1.74
N ASP A 253 18.05 -24.65 0.99
CA ASP A 253 18.00 -26.11 1.21
C ASP A 253 16.63 -26.83 1.43
N GLY A 254 15.56 -26.29 0.84
CA GLY A 254 14.43 -27.11 0.36
C GLY A 254 13.53 -27.76 1.42
N ARG A 255 13.52 -27.24 2.65
CA ARG A 255 12.59 -27.67 3.72
C ARG A 255 12.03 -26.46 4.46
N PHE A 256 10.72 -26.25 4.35
CA PHE A 256 9.89 -25.31 5.13
C PHE A 256 10.55 -24.01 5.65
N ILE A 257 11.22 -23.34 4.71
CA ILE A 257 11.21 -21.89 4.58
C ILE A 257 10.22 -21.59 3.42
N PHE A 258 9.99 -20.33 3.04
CA PHE A 258 9.47 -19.95 1.72
C PHE A 258 10.24 -18.72 1.20
N GLY A 259 10.61 -18.57 -0.08
CA GLY A 259 10.68 -19.58 -1.14
C GLY A 259 9.68 -19.44 -2.28
N VAL A 260 9.91 -18.60 -3.29
CA VAL A 260 11.07 -17.74 -3.57
C VAL A 260 10.54 -16.42 -4.15
N CYS A 261 11.23 -15.29 -3.92
CA CYS A 261 11.09 -14.12 -4.77
C CYS A 261 12.50 -13.56 -5.07
N ASN A 262 13.30 -14.33 -5.81
CA ASN A 262 14.68 -13.96 -6.12
C ASN A 262 14.72 -12.96 -7.28
N ARG A 263 14.55 -11.68 -6.94
CA ARG A 263 15.26 -10.59 -7.60
C ARG A 263 15.84 -9.67 -6.54
N SER A 264 17.17 -9.75 -6.37
CA SER A 264 18.04 -8.66 -5.89
C SER A 264 17.55 -7.89 -4.65
N ALA A 265 17.82 -8.43 -3.45
CA ALA A 265 17.88 -7.70 -2.17
C ALA A 265 16.69 -6.79 -1.78
N GLY A 266 15.57 -6.85 -2.50
CA GLY A 266 14.38 -6.06 -2.25
C GLY A 266 13.51 -6.67 -1.17
N ALA A 267 12.95 -5.83 -0.31
CA ALA A 267 12.10 -6.28 0.78
C ALA A 267 10.64 -6.51 0.37
N CYS A 268 9.90 -7.24 1.21
CA CYS A 268 8.51 -7.56 0.96
C CYS A 268 7.61 -6.33 1.23
N GLN A 269 7.21 -5.65 0.15
CA GLN A 269 6.31 -4.49 0.19
C GLN A 269 4.87 -4.89 -0.15
N VAL A 270 3.90 -4.49 0.68
CA VAL A 270 2.47 -4.82 0.52
C VAL A 270 1.93 -4.33 -0.83
N SER A 271 2.24 -3.08 -1.20
CA SER A 271 1.81 -2.48 -2.46
C SER A 271 2.40 -3.18 -3.68
N SER A 272 3.66 -3.62 -3.62
CA SER A 272 4.33 -4.36 -4.71
C SER A 272 3.68 -5.72 -4.93
N GLU A 273 3.40 -6.46 -3.86
CA GLU A 273 2.77 -7.78 -3.93
C GLU A 273 1.32 -7.70 -4.44
N TYR A 274 0.56 -6.68 -4.01
CA TYR A 274 -0.79 -6.43 -4.52
C TYR A 274 -0.79 -6.03 -6.01
N ASN A 275 0.17 -5.20 -6.44
CA ASN A 275 0.34 -4.87 -7.85
C ASN A 275 0.69 -6.12 -8.69
N ARG A 276 1.52 -7.04 -8.18
CA ARG A 276 1.79 -8.34 -8.84
C ARG A 276 0.51 -9.16 -9.03
N LEU A 277 -0.37 -9.21 -8.03
CA LEU A 277 -1.67 -9.89 -8.15
C LEU A 277 -2.55 -9.24 -9.23
N LYS A 278 -2.63 -7.90 -9.27
CA LYS A 278 -3.37 -7.17 -10.30
C LYS A 278 -2.81 -7.46 -11.71
N ASP A 279 -1.50 -7.41 -11.87
CA ASP A 279 -0.82 -7.65 -13.15
C ASP A 279 -1.00 -9.10 -13.61
N ALA A 280 -0.96 -10.07 -12.69
CA ALA A 280 -1.23 -11.47 -12.97
C ALA A 280 -2.67 -11.70 -13.42
N LEU A 281 -3.66 -11.11 -12.71
CA LEU A 281 -5.06 -11.16 -13.11
C LEU A 281 -5.28 -10.53 -14.49
N ALA A 282 -4.79 -9.32 -14.72
CA ALA A 282 -4.96 -8.59 -15.98
C ALA A 282 -4.25 -9.27 -17.17
N THR A 283 -3.12 -9.94 -16.93
CA THR A 283 -2.33 -10.62 -17.97
C THR A 283 -2.86 -12.01 -18.30
N ILE A 284 -2.97 -12.89 -17.30
CA ILE A 284 -3.33 -14.30 -17.50
C ILE A 284 -4.77 -14.42 -18.03
N PHE A 285 -5.63 -13.53 -17.54
CA PHE A 285 -7.04 -13.46 -17.88
C PHE A 285 -7.35 -12.22 -18.73
N ASP A 286 -6.38 -11.74 -19.51
CA ASP A 286 -6.64 -10.77 -20.58
C ASP A 286 -7.73 -11.30 -21.52
N ASN A 287 -8.62 -10.43 -21.98
CA ASN A 287 -9.78 -10.76 -22.81
C ASN A 287 -10.56 -11.98 -22.27
N PHE A 288 -10.81 -12.00 -20.96
CA PHE A 288 -11.55 -13.04 -20.26
C PHE A 288 -12.59 -12.41 -19.33
N SER A 289 -13.77 -13.03 -19.24
CA SER A 289 -14.88 -12.50 -18.42
C SER A 289 -15.13 -13.40 -17.22
N PHE A 290 -15.42 -12.78 -16.08
CA PHE A 290 -15.73 -13.46 -14.83
C PHE A 290 -17.11 -13.05 -14.31
N ALA A 291 -17.71 -13.88 -13.48
CA ALA A 291 -19.01 -13.65 -12.86
C ALA A 291 -18.94 -12.46 -11.88
N PHE A 292 -19.74 -11.42 -12.15
CA PHE A 292 -19.73 -10.15 -11.42
C PHE A 292 -21.13 -9.53 -11.39
N ASP A 293 -21.51 -8.94 -10.26
CA ASP A 293 -22.74 -8.17 -10.04
C ASP A 293 -22.35 -6.76 -9.50
N PRO A 294 -22.89 -5.65 -10.03
CA PRO A 294 -22.50 -4.31 -9.60
C PRO A 294 -22.75 -3.97 -8.12
N GLN A 295 -23.65 -4.67 -7.45
CA GLN A 295 -23.96 -4.52 -6.02
C GLN A 295 -23.17 -5.51 -5.15
N LEU A 296 -22.95 -6.74 -5.64
CA LEU A 296 -22.35 -7.83 -4.88
C LEU A 296 -20.88 -8.14 -5.20
N GLY A 297 -20.30 -7.50 -6.21
CA GLY A 297 -18.92 -7.70 -6.63
C GLY A 297 -18.71 -8.99 -7.40
N TRP A 298 -17.55 -9.62 -7.21
CA TRP A 298 -17.24 -10.93 -7.78
C TRP A 298 -18.15 -12.00 -7.17
N LEU A 299 -18.68 -12.87 -8.02
CA LEU A 299 -19.67 -13.89 -7.64
C LEU A 299 -19.02 -15.28 -7.49
N GLY A 300 -19.61 -16.10 -6.63
CA GLY A 300 -19.23 -17.49 -6.41
C GLY A 300 -20.35 -18.29 -5.73
N GLY A 301 -20.18 -19.61 -5.67
CA GLY A 301 -21.15 -20.50 -5.04
C GLY A 301 -21.09 -20.45 -3.50
N ASP A 302 -19.93 -20.13 -2.94
CA ASP A 302 -19.70 -19.86 -1.53
C ASP A 302 -19.93 -18.37 -1.22
N LEU A 303 -20.94 -18.07 -0.41
CA LEU A 303 -21.31 -16.69 -0.06
C LEU A 303 -20.33 -16.02 0.90
N ASP A 304 -19.40 -16.75 1.53
CA ASP A 304 -18.30 -16.13 2.29
C ASP A 304 -17.24 -15.49 1.38
N ARG A 305 -17.27 -15.74 0.05
CA ARG A 305 -16.24 -15.30 -0.90
C ARG A 305 -16.69 -14.27 -1.93
N ILE A 306 -17.95 -13.82 -1.89
CA ILE A 306 -18.43 -12.72 -2.75
C ILE A 306 -17.87 -11.35 -2.31
N GLY A 307 -18.06 -10.31 -3.12
CA GLY A 307 -17.54 -8.97 -2.87
C GLY A 307 -16.22 -8.72 -3.59
N THR A 308 -15.18 -8.33 -2.84
CA THR A 308 -13.82 -8.24 -3.39
C THR A 308 -13.25 -9.61 -3.77
N SER A 309 -13.68 -10.68 -3.09
CA SER A 309 -13.09 -12.04 -3.15
C SER A 309 -11.58 -12.09 -2.86
N LEU A 310 -11.05 -10.99 -2.32
CA LEU A 310 -9.66 -10.78 -1.96
C LEU A 310 -9.46 -11.20 -0.50
N SER A 311 -8.40 -11.94 -0.23
CA SER A 311 -7.84 -12.15 1.11
C SER A 311 -6.38 -11.75 1.12
N GLY A 312 -5.95 -11.07 2.16
CA GLY A 312 -4.57 -10.63 2.34
C GLY A 312 -4.05 -11.11 3.69
N HIS A 313 -2.87 -11.74 3.67
CA HIS A 313 -2.14 -12.20 4.84
C HIS A 313 -0.81 -11.47 4.94
N LEU A 314 -0.47 -11.05 6.15
CA LEU A 314 0.73 -10.33 6.53
C LEU A 314 1.39 -11.07 7.69
N GLY A 315 2.71 -11.28 7.62
CA GLY A 315 3.54 -11.82 8.69
C GLY A 315 4.56 -10.77 9.12
N LEU A 316 4.47 -10.33 10.38
CA LEU A 316 5.36 -9.35 10.99
C LEU A 316 6.25 -10.00 12.05
N SER A 317 7.51 -9.58 12.15
CA SER A 317 8.44 -9.99 13.21
C SER A 317 8.86 -8.80 14.10
N PRO A 318 7.95 -8.28 14.93
CA PRO A 318 8.28 -7.22 15.89
C PRO A 318 9.10 -7.80 17.04
N GLU A 319 10.43 -7.59 17.00
CA GLU A 319 11.37 -8.30 17.86
C GLU A 319 11.17 -8.02 19.35
N ASN A 320 10.88 -6.78 19.73
CA ASN A 320 10.79 -6.37 21.13
C ASN A 320 9.49 -6.90 21.76
N LEU A 321 8.37 -6.78 21.06
CA LEU A 321 7.07 -7.34 21.43
C LEU A 321 7.12 -8.86 21.47
N LEU A 322 7.74 -9.53 20.50
CA LEU A 322 7.87 -11.00 20.49
C LEU A 322 8.70 -11.50 21.68
N LYS A 323 9.81 -10.83 22.02
CA LYS A 323 10.60 -11.13 23.22
C LYS A 323 9.73 -10.91 24.48
N ALA A 324 9.02 -9.80 24.57
CA ALA A 324 8.15 -9.49 25.71
C ALA A 324 6.92 -10.39 25.86
N MET A 325 6.36 -10.92 24.77
CA MET A 325 5.25 -11.88 24.77
C MET A 325 5.63 -13.27 25.33
N THR A 326 6.91 -13.48 25.68
CA THR A 326 7.36 -14.63 26.47
C THR A 326 7.11 -14.46 27.97
N ASP A 327 6.91 -13.23 28.45
CA ASP A 327 6.52 -12.91 29.82
C ASP A 327 4.99 -13.02 29.98
N ASN A 328 4.54 -13.79 30.98
CA ASN A 328 3.13 -14.00 31.29
C ASN A 328 2.40 -12.73 31.74
N ASP A 329 3.11 -11.73 32.29
CA ASP A 329 2.51 -10.47 32.75
C ASP A 329 2.40 -9.41 31.62
N GLN A 330 3.23 -9.52 30.57
CA GLN A 330 3.20 -8.62 29.43
C GLN A 330 2.35 -9.16 28.27
N LYS A 331 2.37 -10.48 28.03
CA LYS A 331 1.61 -11.13 26.94
C LYS A 331 0.14 -10.70 26.87
N PRO A 332 -0.64 -10.59 27.97
CA PRO A 332 -2.04 -10.15 27.90
C PRO A 332 -2.20 -8.70 27.43
N LYS A 333 -1.29 -7.81 27.82
CA LYS A 333 -1.32 -6.38 27.45
C LYS A 333 -1.00 -6.20 25.97
N ILE A 334 0.05 -6.87 25.50
CA ILE A 334 0.48 -6.85 24.10
C ILE A 334 -0.61 -7.49 23.21
N SER A 335 -1.22 -8.60 23.65
CA SER A 335 -2.34 -9.22 22.94
C SER A 335 -3.54 -8.27 22.82
N ALA A 336 -3.90 -7.55 23.89
CA ALA A 336 -4.97 -6.55 23.86
C ALA A 336 -4.66 -5.37 22.93
N ALA A 337 -3.39 -4.98 22.76
CA ALA A 337 -2.98 -3.96 21.78
C ALA A 337 -3.17 -4.47 20.34
N PHE A 338 -2.76 -5.70 20.03
CA PHE A 338 -3.02 -6.32 18.72
C PHE A 338 -4.53 -6.50 18.45
N ASP A 339 -5.31 -6.88 19.46
CA ASP A 339 -6.78 -6.96 19.36
C ASP A 339 -7.41 -5.60 19.02
N ALA A 340 -6.93 -4.51 19.64
CA ALA A 340 -7.39 -3.16 19.35
C ALA A 340 -7.04 -2.72 17.92
N ILE A 341 -5.78 -2.93 17.50
CA ILE A 341 -5.32 -2.64 16.13
C ILE A 341 -6.17 -3.41 15.10
N CYS A 342 -6.39 -4.70 15.33
CA CYS A 342 -7.15 -5.54 14.42
C CYS A 342 -8.64 -5.18 14.38
N THR A 343 -9.24 -4.84 15.51
CA THR A 343 -10.65 -4.44 15.57
C THR A 343 -10.90 -3.16 14.76
N ASP A 344 -10.01 -2.16 14.89
CA ASP A 344 -10.11 -0.90 14.16
C ASP A 344 -9.91 -1.06 12.64
N LEU A 345 -8.93 -1.88 12.24
CA LEU A 345 -8.59 -2.12 10.82
C LEU A 345 -9.45 -3.21 10.15
N GLY A 346 -10.34 -3.86 10.89
CA GLY A 346 -11.16 -4.97 10.40
C GLY A 346 -10.33 -6.20 9.99
N LEU A 347 -9.26 -6.48 10.74
CA LEU A 347 -8.35 -7.61 10.57
C LEU A 347 -8.59 -8.68 11.64
N LYS A 348 -7.95 -9.84 11.46
CA LYS A 348 -7.74 -10.88 12.47
C LYS A 348 -6.24 -11.02 12.69
N TRP A 349 -5.81 -11.45 13.88
CA TRP A 349 -4.41 -11.79 14.13
C TRP A 349 -4.24 -13.08 14.92
N LYS A 350 -3.02 -13.60 14.92
CA LYS A 350 -2.52 -14.63 15.85
C LYS A 350 -1.00 -14.57 15.98
N GLU A 351 -0.47 -15.02 17.11
CA GLU A 351 0.91 -15.49 17.19
C GLU A 351 1.04 -16.78 16.37
N ASP A 352 2.08 -16.88 15.57
CA ASP A 352 2.44 -18.05 14.78
C ASP A 352 3.96 -18.28 14.87
N LYS A 353 4.46 -19.42 14.38
CA LYS A 353 5.89 -19.73 14.45
C LYS A 353 6.45 -20.25 13.15
N THR A 354 7.67 -19.84 12.82
CA THR A 354 8.46 -20.52 11.78
C THR A 354 8.74 -21.95 12.22
N ARG A 355 9.14 -22.82 11.27
CA ARG A 355 9.49 -24.20 11.59
C ARG A 355 10.72 -24.31 12.51
N GLU A 356 11.56 -23.27 12.53
CA GLU A 356 12.74 -23.17 13.38
C GLU A 356 12.41 -22.68 14.80
N GLY A 357 11.16 -22.24 15.02
CA GLY A 357 10.62 -21.86 16.32
C GLY A 357 10.57 -20.35 16.57
N GLU A 358 11.06 -19.55 15.63
CA GLU A 358 10.97 -18.08 15.67
C GLU A 358 9.51 -17.64 15.63
N GLY A 359 9.12 -16.74 16.53
CA GLY A 359 7.77 -16.21 16.57
C GLY A 359 7.54 -15.19 15.48
N PHE A 360 6.32 -15.11 14.95
CA PHE A 360 5.87 -13.98 14.15
C PHE A 360 4.38 -13.72 14.39
N ILE A 361 3.95 -12.49 14.14
CA ILE A 361 2.56 -12.07 14.24
C ILE A 361 1.93 -12.18 12.85
N ARG A 362 0.96 -13.08 12.69
CA ARG A 362 0.19 -13.21 11.45
C ARG A 362 -1.09 -12.38 11.55
N MET A 363 -1.22 -11.34 10.72
CA MET A 363 -2.42 -10.52 10.58
C MET A 363 -3.06 -10.80 9.22
N TRP A 364 -4.40 -10.80 9.12
CA TRP A 364 -5.08 -11.05 7.85
C TRP A 364 -6.51 -10.53 7.79
N PHE A 365 -7.02 -10.37 6.57
CA PHE A 365 -8.45 -10.26 6.28
C PHE A 365 -8.90 -11.36 5.32
N GLU A 366 -10.19 -11.68 5.39
CA GLU A 366 -10.91 -12.50 4.41
C GLU A 366 -11.93 -11.61 3.68
N SER A 367 -12.49 -12.07 2.56
CA SER A 367 -13.33 -11.26 1.66
C SER A 367 -14.40 -10.47 2.40
N SER A 368 -14.60 -9.22 2.00
CA SER A 368 -15.57 -8.31 2.62
C SER A 368 -16.47 -7.66 1.58
N LEU A 369 -17.71 -8.15 1.54
CA LEU A 369 -18.80 -7.46 0.88
C LEU A 369 -18.96 -6.06 1.50
N GLY A 370 -18.90 -5.01 0.69
CA GLY A 370 -19.05 -3.61 1.15
C GLY A 370 -17.75 -2.88 1.54
N ARG A 371 -16.57 -3.46 1.25
CA ARG A 371 -15.25 -2.78 1.19
C ARG A 371 -14.72 -2.83 -0.25
N SER A 372 -13.83 -1.93 -0.62
CA SER A 372 -13.06 -2.04 -1.87
C SER A 372 -11.80 -2.89 -1.68
N GLU A 373 -11.20 -3.39 -2.78
CA GLU A 373 -9.89 -4.06 -2.73
C GLU A 373 -8.81 -3.11 -2.17
N ILE A 374 -8.91 -1.80 -2.46
CA ILE A 374 -8.00 -0.76 -1.95
C ILE A 374 -8.12 -0.60 -0.43
N ASP A 375 -9.34 -0.49 0.12
CA ASP A 375 -9.55 -0.39 1.58
C ASP A 375 -8.94 -1.58 2.33
N CYS A 376 -9.00 -2.77 1.73
CA CYS A 376 -8.47 -3.99 2.34
C CYS A 376 -6.94 -4.00 2.34
N VAL A 377 -6.30 -3.54 1.27
CA VAL A 377 -4.84 -3.38 1.18
C VAL A 377 -4.34 -2.29 2.11
N GLN A 378 -5.06 -1.16 2.22
CA GLN A 378 -4.71 -0.07 3.14
C GLN A 378 -4.71 -0.54 4.60
N SER A 379 -5.68 -1.36 5.01
CA SER A 379 -5.66 -1.92 6.38
C SER A 379 -4.45 -2.78 6.69
N LEU A 380 -3.83 -3.45 5.70
CA LEU A 380 -2.56 -4.14 5.95
C LEU A 380 -1.38 -3.17 6.06
N LEU A 381 -1.38 -2.08 5.28
CA LEU A 381 -0.37 -1.02 5.37
C LEU A 381 -0.41 -0.30 6.72
N ASP A 382 -1.61 0.07 7.17
CA ASP A 382 -1.84 0.69 8.48
C ASP A 382 -1.46 -0.26 9.63
N ALA A 383 -1.65 -1.57 9.43
CA ALA A 383 -1.23 -2.59 10.39
C ALA A 383 0.29 -2.73 10.48
N VAL A 384 1.03 -2.67 9.37
CA VAL A 384 2.51 -2.59 9.41
C VAL A 384 2.93 -1.43 10.29
N LYS A 385 2.49 -0.21 9.93
CA LYS A 385 2.89 1.02 10.62
C LYS A 385 2.61 0.95 12.13
N ARG A 386 1.36 0.68 12.53
CA ARG A 386 0.98 0.66 13.95
C ARG A 386 1.69 -0.42 14.76
N VAL A 387 2.11 -1.51 14.14
CA VAL A 387 2.87 -2.57 14.83
C VAL A 387 4.34 -2.19 14.97
N VAL A 388 4.94 -1.46 14.01
CA VAL A 388 6.30 -0.95 14.19
C VAL A 388 6.33 0.21 15.18
N ASP A 389 5.38 1.16 15.11
CA ASP A 389 5.22 2.23 16.11
C ASP A 389 5.16 1.62 17.53
N LEU A 390 4.44 0.51 17.70
CA LEU A 390 4.31 -0.22 18.97
C LEU A 390 5.58 -1.01 19.36
N ASP A 391 6.33 -1.59 18.42
CA ASP A 391 7.54 -2.37 18.71
C ASP A 391 8.76 -1.49 19.01
N THR A 392 8.89 -0.39 18.29
CA THR A 392 9.88 0.65 18.54
C THR A 392 9.66 1.25 19.93
N SER A 393 8.45 1.77 20.22
CA SER A 393 8.14 2.35 21.53
C SER A 393 8.24 1.37 22.70
N PHE A 394 8.08 0.05 22.47
CA PHE A 394 8.35 -0.98 23.48
C PHE A 394 9.85 -1.26 23.68
N GLY A 395 10.67 -1.08 22.63
CA GLY A 395 12.13 -1.24 22.69
C GLY A 395 12.87 -0.08 23.34
N LEU A 396 12.24 1.09 23.44
CA LEU A 396 12.84 2.29 24.02
C LEU A 396 13.06 2.16 25.55
N THR A 397 14.21 2.64 26.01
CA THR A 397 14.45 2.90 27.43
C THR A 397 13.53 4.00 27.96
N PRO A 398 13.29 4.10 29.29
CA PRO A 398 12.49 5.19 29.86
C PRO A 398 12.98 6.60 29.50
N GLU A 399 14.29 6.74 29.24
CA GLU A 399 14.96 7.98 28.86
C GLU A 399 14.69 8.33 27.38
N GLU A 400 14.70 7.33 26.48
CA GLU A 400 14.28 7.48 25.08
C GLU A 400 12.78 7.77 24.94
N VAL A 401 11.93 7.10 25.73
CA VAL A 401 10.48 7.38 25.76
C VAL A 401 10.19 8.81 26.21
N GLU A 402 10.96 9.37 27.14
CA GLU A 402 10.80 10.76 27.56
C GLU A 402 11.30 11.75 26.49
N ALA A 403 12.37 11.40 25.77
CA ALA A 403 12.84 12.15 24.62
C ALA A 403 11.78 12.20 23.50
N GLU A 404 11.11 11.10 23.17
CA GLU A 404 10.02 11.09 22.17
C GLU A 404 8.82 11.95 22.59
N LYS A 405 8.34 11.83 23.85
CA LYS A 405 7.26 12.69 24.35
C LYS A 405 7.60 14.17 24.26
N LEU A 406 8.86 14.53 24.48
CA LEU A 406 9.33 15.91 24.39
C LEU A 406 9.30 16.41 22.93
N ILE A 407 9.70 15.55 21.97
CA ILE A 407 9.61 15.83 20.54
C ILE A 407 8.13 16.01 20.13
N ASP A 408 7.25 15.09 20.53
CA ASP A 408 5.82 15.15 20.24
C ASP A 408 5.17 16.41 20.84
N SER A 409 5.48 16.74 22.09
CA SER A 409 5.00 17.96 22.75
C SER A 409 5.41 19.21 21.96
N PHE A 410 6.66 19.27 21.52
CA PHE A 410 7.16 20.38 20.70
C PHE A 410 6.49 20.44 19.31
N GLN A 411 6.25 19.30 18.67
CA GLN A 411 5.50 19.26 17.40
C GLN A 411 4.05 19.74 17.58
N GLN A 412 3.38 19.39 18.69
CA GLN A 412 2.03 19.88 18.98
C GLN A 412 2.02 21.40 19.24
N GLU A 413 3.01 21.95 19.94
CA GLU A 413 3.17 23.40 20.13
C GLU A 413 3.40 24.14 18.80
N LEU A 414 4.21 23.58 17.89
CA LEU A 414 4.38 24.14 16.53
C LEU A 414 3.07 24.12 15.73
N LEU A 415 2.25 23.08 15.89
CA LEU A 415 0.95 22.94 15.22
C LEU A 415 -0.12 23.88 15.80
N SER A 416 -0.15 24.10 17.12
CA SER A 416 -1.08 25.08 17.73
C SER A 416 -0.70 26.51 17.34
N ALA A 417 0.59 26.86 17.39
CA ALA A 417 1.09 28.16 16.96
C ALA A 417 0.88 28.45 15.45
N ARG A 418 0.63 27.41 14.64
CA ARG A 418 0.22 27.58 13.23
C ARG A 418 -1.27 27.93 13.12
N LYS A 419 -2.13 27.24 13.87
CA LYS A 419 -3.59 27.49 13.87
C LYS A 419 -3.96 28.87 14.37
N GLU A 420 -3.27 29.40 15.38
CA GLU A 420 -3.52 30.77 15.88
C GLU A 420 -3.16 31.85 14.85
N GLY A 421 -2.22 31.59 13.94
CA GLY A 421 -1.90 32.49 12.82
C GLY A 421 -2.88 32.41 11.64
N ASP A 422 -3.51 31.26 11.42
CA ASP A 422 -4.43 31.03 10.30
C ASP A 422 -5.84 31.64 10.54
N GLU A 423 -6.18 32.05 11.77
CA GLU A 423 -7.49 32.68 12.09
C GLU A 423 -7.58 34.19 11.77
N GLU A 424 -6.46 34.90 11.59
CA GLU A 424 -6.47 36.34 11.20
C GLU A 424 -6.25 36.61 9.69
N GLY A 425 -5.91 35.60 8.89
CA GLY A 425 -5.48 35.78 7.48
C GLY A 425 -6.42 35.26 6.37
N ASN A 426 -7.64 34.79 6.69
CA ASN A 426 -8.36 33.87 5.81
C ASN A 426 -9.50 34.49 4.95
N GLU A 427 -9.14 35.31 3.95
CA GLU A 427 -10.00 35.53 2.77
C GLU A 427 -9.31 35.39 1.39
N GLU A 428 -7.97 35.32 1.29
CA GLU A 428 -7.27 35.45 -0.01
C GLU A 428 -6.45 34.21 -0.48
N ILE A 429 -6.60 33.05 0.17
CA ILE A 429 -5.89 31.80 -0.20
C ILE A 429 -6.87 30.72 -0.68
N LYS A 430 -7.49 30.92 -1.86
CA LYS A 430 -8.28 29.87 -2.57
C LYS A 430 -8.02 29.79 -4.08
N SER A 431 -7.01 30.47 -4.60
CA SER A 431 -6.73 30.57 -6.05
C SER A 431 -5.39 29.95 -6.50
N ASN A 432 -4.42 29.72 -5.60
CA ASN A 432 -3.03 29.46 -6.01
C ASN A 432 -2.53 28.00 -5.92
N GLU A 433 -3.30 27.04 -5.41
CA GLU A 433 -2.86 25.63 -5.28
C GLU A 433 -2.91 24.83 -6.60
N ALA A 434 -3.34 25.42 -7.72
CA ALA A 434 -3.64 24.69 -8.96
C ALA A 434 -2.49 24.60 -9.99
N VAL A 435 -1.30 25.15 -9.71
CA VAL A 435 -0.22 25.33 -10.74
C VAL A 435 1.06 24.52 -10.48
N ALA A 436 1.30 24.03 -9.26
CA ALA A 436 2.55 23.38 -8.87
C ALA A 436 2.63 21.86 -9.12
N VAL A 437 1.83 21.30 -10.04
CA VAL A 437 1.88 19.87 -10.42
C VAL A 437 2.28 19.74 -11.89
N GLY A 438 3.58 19.89 -12.16
CA GLY A 438 4.11 19.89 -13.52
C GLY A 438 5.60 19.57 -13.63
N LYS A 439 5.91 18.29 -13.90
CA LYS A 439 7.20 17.75 -14.37
C LYS A 439 8.42 17.89 -13.44
N ALA A 440 8.68 16.81 -12.69
CA ALA A 440 10.02 16.39 -12.32
C ALA A 440 10.37 15.09 -13.06
N GLU A 441 10.59 15.21 -14.38
CA GLU A 441 11.34 14.25 -15.19
C GLU A 441 12.39 15.07 -15.95
N ALA A 442 13.58 15.18 -15.35
CA ALA A 442 14.74 15.84 -15.94
C ALA A 442 16.02 15.23 -15.34
N GLU A 443 17.12 15.36 -16.07
CA GLU A 443 18.35 14.62 -15.82
C GLU A 443 19.15 15.12 -14.61
N ASN A 444 20.00 14.20 -14.15
CA ASN A 444 20.92 14.26 -13.03
C ASN A 444 21.96 15.40 -13.18
N ASP A 445 21.59 16.63 -12.85
CA ASP A 445 22.51 17.77 -12.72
C ASP A 445 22.49 18.29 -11.27
N ASN A 446 23.66 18.31 -10.62
CA ASN A 446 23.78 18.46 -9.16
C ASN A 446 23.63 19.93 -8.66
N ASN A 447 23.30 20.88 -9.53
CA ASN A 447 23.25 22.31 -9.24
C ASN A 447 21.86 22.88 -9.53
N VAL A 448 21.16 23.35 -8.50
CA VAL A 448 19.77 23.80 -8.61
C VAL A 448 19.70 25.33 -8.75
N HIS A 449 19.32 25.81 -9.93
CA HIS A 449 18.80 27.16 -10.12
C HIS A 449 17.28 27.20 -9.85
N ILE A 450 16.79 28.28 -9.25
CA ILE A 450 15.35 28.49 -9.00
C ILE A 450 14.95 29.87 -9.54
N GLU A 451 14.28 29.91 -10.70
CA GLU A 451 13.60 31.11 -11.17
C GLU A 451 12.19 31.19 -10.54
N LYS A 452 11.94 32.21 -9.71
CA LYS A 452 10.57 32.66 -9.44
C LYS A 452 10.13 33.61 -10.56
N ALA A 453 9.40 33.09 -11.54
CA ALA A 453 8.70 33.92 -12.52
C ALA A 453 7.32 34.34 -11.98
N ASP A 454 7.17 35.62 -11.65
CA ASP A 454 5.87 36.17 -11.20
C ASP A 454 4.87 36.20 -12.37
N ALA A 455 3.82 35.37 -12.29
CA ALA A 455 2.82 35.24 -13.34
C ALA A 455 2.07 36.57 -13.61
N GLU A 456 1.95 37.43 -12.59
CA GLU A 456 1.31 38.74 -12.69
C GLU A 456 2.15 39.77 -13.48
N LEU A 457 3.46 39.57 -13.55
CA LEU A 457 4.41 40.46 -14.22
C LEU A 457 4.37 40.28 -15.74
N VAL A 458 4.19 39.04 -16.20
CA VAL A 458 4.12 38.67 -17.62
C VAL A 458 2.96 39.39 -18.33
N ASP A 459 1.79 39.47 -17.66
CA ASP A 459 0.59 40.08 -18.23
C ASP A 459 0.68 41.63 -18.28
N LYS A 460 1.38 42.25 -17.31
CA LYS A 460 1.68 43.70 -17.30
C LYS A 460 2.65 44.13 -18.40
N VAL A 461 3.62 43.27 -18.74
CA VAL A 461 4.54 43.47 -19.88
C VAL A 461 3.81 43.27 -21.22
N LEU A 462 3.01 42.21 -21.37
CA LEU A 462 2.26 41.93 -22.61
C LEU A 462 1.17 42.98 -22.90
N SER A 463 0.56 43.57 -21.87
CA SER A 463 -0.41 44.67 -22.00
C SER A 463 0.24 46.04 -22.28
N GLY A 464 1.58 46.14 -22.30
CA GLY A 464 2.30 47.38 -22.61
C GLY A 464 2.18 48.49 -21.56
N THR A 465 1.73 48.16 -20.34
CA THR A 465 1.53 49.13 -19.24
C THR A 465 2.81 49.45 -18.46
N THR A 466 3.85 48.64 -18.62
CA THR A 466 5.18 48.83 -18.01
C THR A 466 6.29 48.51 -19.02
N SER A 467 7.43 49.21 -18.93
CA SER A 467 8.62 48.88 -19.73
C SER A 467 9.34 47.64 -19.19
N LEU A 468 10.13 46.96 -20.03
CA LEU A 468 10.99 45.84 -19.62
C LEU A 468 11.95 46.22 -18.48
N GLU A 469 12.45 47.44 -18.47
CA GLU A 469 13.29 48.00 -17.39
C GLU A 469 12.52 48.24 -16.07
N GLY A 470 11.19 48.36 -16.12
CA GLY A 470 10.33 48.44 -14.94
C GLY A 470 9.86 47.07 -14.44
N ALA A 471 9.84 46.05 -15.31
CA ALA A 471 9.50 44.68 -14.96
C ALA A 471 10.69 43.92 -14.35
N LEU A 472 11.91 44.15 -14.85
CA LEU A 472 13.14 43.78 -14.17
C LEU A 472 13.30 44.67 -12.93
N GLY A 473 12.63 44.29 -11.84
CA GLY A 473 12.55 45.06 -10.60
C GLY A 473 13.91 45.60 -10.17
N LYS A 474 13.97 46.91 -9.85
CA LYS A 474 15.19 47.60 -9.43
C LYS A 474 15.86 46.80 -8.30
N LYS A 475 17.12 46.34 -8.51
CA LYS A 475 17.87 45.57 -7.51
C LYS A 475 17.74 46.22 -6.14
N ALA A 476 17.38 45.44 -5.11
CA ALA A 476 17.22 45.96 -3.77
C ALA A 476 18.54 46.60 -3.29
N GLU A 477 18.48 47.79 -2.70
CA GLU A 477 19.68 48.50 -2.24
C GLU A 477 20.27 47.88 -0.96
N VAL A 478 19.48 47.05 -0.25
CA VAL A 478 19.88 46.29 0.94
C VAL A 478 19.39 44.84 0.79
N LEU A 479 20.26 43.89 1.12
CA LEU A 479 19.93 42.49 1.35
C LEU A 479 20.15 42.18 2.82
N GLU A 480 19.21 41.47 3.44
CA GLU A 480 19.28 41.09 4.86
C GLU A 480 19.39 39.57 5.02
N PHE A 481 20.28 39.18 5.92
CA PHE A 481 20.62 37.79 6.19
C PHE A 481 20.52 37.53 7.70
N ILE A 482 19.80 36.48 8.09
CA ILE A 482 19.94 35.86 9.40
C ILE A 482 20.87 34.67 9.27
N HIS A 483 21.79 34.55 10.22
CA HIS A 483 22.68 33.42 10.38
C HIS A 483 22.64 32.90 11.82
N PHE A 484 22.73 31.58 11.99
CA PHE A 484 22.93 30.92 13.27
C PHE A 484 23.70 29.60 13.06
N ASN A 485 24.22 29.03 14.15
CA ASN A 485 25.00 27.79 14.18
C ASN A 485 24.89 27.13 15.57
N ASP A 486 25.34 25.88 15.70
CA ASP A 486 25.52 25.16 16.96
C ASP A 486 24.23 25.06 17.81
N VAL A 487 23.13 24.59 17.21
CA VAL A 487 21.79 24.50 17.83
C VAL A 487 21.32 23.05 17.99
N TYR A 488 21.68 22.43 19.12
CA TYR A 488 21.36 21.03 19.41
C TYR A 488 20.35 20.82 20.57
N ASN A 489 20.02 21.86 21.35
CA ASN A 489 19.10 21.77 22.50
C ASN A 489 17.72 22.37 22.17
N ILE A 490 16.65 21.58 22.30
CA ILE A 490 15.28 22.03 22.04
C ILE A 490 14.56 22.58 23.27
N GLU A 491 14.94 22.12 24.46
CA GLU A 491 14.27 22.40 25.74
C GLU A 491 14.25 23.90 26.10
N PRO A 492 13.15 24.41 26.68
CA PRO A 492 13.13 25.73 27.28
C PRO A 492 14.06 25.80 28.51
N ARG A 493 14.56 27.00 28.83
CA ARG A 493 15.32 27.24 30.06
C ARG A 493 14.52 28.11 31.02
N GLU A 494 14.45 27.72 32.28
CA GLU A 494 13.75 28.48 33.33
C GLU A 494 14.46 29.79 33.73
N ASN A 495 15.76 29.91 33.46
CA ASN A 495 16.61 31.01 33.93
C ASN A 495 17.26 31.75 32.75
N GLU A 496 17.47 33.06 32.90
CA GLU A 496 18.02 33.92 31.83
C GLU A 496 19.49 33.57 31.47
N PRO A 497 19.86 33.51 30.17
CA PRO A 497 19.00 33.73 29.00
C PRO A 497 17.99 32.59 28.77
N VAL A 498 16.70 32.93 28.77
CA VAL A 498 15.57 32.00 28.60
C VAL A 498 15.50 31.61 27.12
N GLY A 499 16.07 30.45 26.79
CA GLY A 499 16.13 29.90 25.43
C GLY A 499 15.04 28.87 25.13
N GLY A 500 15.31 28.00 24.15
CA GLY A 500 14.44 26.91 23.71
C GLY A 500 14.00 27.06 22.25
N ALA A 501 13.79 25.93 21.58
CA ALA A 501 13.48 25.89 20.14
C ALA A 501 12.22 26.70 19.78
N ALA A 502 11.16 26.60 20.59
CA ALA A 502 9.90 27.30 20.35
C ALA A 502 10.08 28.84 20.32
N ARG A 503 10.83 29.38 21.30
CA ARG A 503 11.12 30.82 21.37
C ARG A 503 12.00 31.29 20.21
N PHE A 504 12.99 30.47 19.81
CA PHE A 504 13.87 30.77 18.68
C PHE A 504 13.10 30.81 17.35
N VAL A 505 12.31 29.77 17.05
CA VAL A 505 11.42 29.72 15.88
C VAL A 505 10.41 30.88 15.89
N GLY A 506 9.86 31.22 17.05
CA GLY A 506 8.98 32.39 17.21
C GLY A 506 9.66 33.70 16.81
N LYS A 507 10.89 33.94 17.26
CA LYS A 507 11.63 35.17 16.90
C LYS A 507 12.06 35.20 15.44
N LEU A 508 12.40 34.05 14.84
CA LEU A 508 12.66 33.97 13.39
C LEU A 508 11.41 34.33 12.56
N LYS A 509 10.22 33.86 12.98
CA LYS A 509 8.95 34.22 12.32
C LYS A 509 8.64 35.71 12.43
N GLU A 510 8.84 36.31 13.61
CA GLU A 510 8.66 37.76 13.83
C GLU A 510 9.59 38.58 12.90
N LEU A 511 10.89 38.25 12.83
CA LEU A 511 11.83 38.92 11.94
C LEU A 511 11.48 38.74 10.45
N LYS A 512 10.94 37.58 10.07
CA LYS A 512 10.47 37.31 8.70
C LYS A 512 9.16 38.02 8.35
N GLN A 513 8.35 38.40 9.35
CA GLN A 513 7.19 39.28 9.18
C GLN A 513 7.62 40.76 9.04
N GLU A 514 8.69 41.18 9.72
CA GLU A 514 9.30 42.50 9.54
C GLU A 514 9.93 42.65 8.13
N ASN A 515 10.53 41.59 7.60
CA ASN A 515 11.05 41.53 6.23
C ASN A 515 10.93 40.14 5.59
N GLU A 516 9.95 39.97 4.70
CA GLU A 516 9.73 38.70 3.97
C GLU A 516 10.87 38.32 3.03
N ASN A 517 11.68 39.30 2.60
CA ASN A 517 12.82 39.10 1.70
C ASN A 517 14.10 38.67 2.44
N MET A 518 14.00 38.36 3.74
CA MET A 518 15.15 37.97 4.54
C MET A 518 15.60 36.53 4.25
N LEU A 519 16.88 36.39 3.86
CA LEU A 519 17.51 35.09 3.68
C LEU A 519 17.97 34.54 5.04
N VAL A 520 17.81 33.23 5.25
CA VAL A 520 18.11 32.55 6.52
C VAL A 520 19.09 31.44 6.23
N PHE A 521 20.26 31.45 6.86
CA PHE A 521 21.31 30.46 6.69
C PHE A 521 21.68 29.81 8.03
N PHE A 522 22.12 28.57 7.97
CA PHE A 522 22.54 27.79 9.13
C PHE A 522 23.95 27.22 8.91
N SER A 523 24.83 27.31 9.91
CA SER A 523 26.17 26.69 9.85
C SER A 523 26.28 25.43 10.70
N GLY A 524 25.37 24.47 10.51
CA GLY A 524 25.51 23.12 11.05
C GLY A 524 25.58 22.99 12.56
N ASP A 525 25.93 21.78 13.01
CA ASP A 525 25.88 21.33 14.41
C ASP A 525 24.44 21.42 14.98
N ALA A 526 23.53 20.74 14.26
CA ALA A 526 22.14 20.53 14.66
C ALA A 526 21.94 19.21 15.39
N PHE A 527 22.54 18.13 14.88
CA PHE A 527 22.10 16.79 15.27
C PHE A 527 22.68 16.30 16.60
N ASN A 528 23.85 16.80 17.03
CA ASN A 528 24.51 16.48 18.30
C ASN A 528 25.24 17.76 18.82
N PRO A 529 25.72 17.89 20.08
CA PRO A 529 25.67 16.96 21.21
C PRO A 529 24.77 17.43 22.37
N SER A 530 23.45 17.29 22.24
CA SER A 530 22.53 17.41 23.38
C SER A 530 22.36 16.09 24.13
N MET A 531 21.80 16.15 25.34
CA MET A 531 21.38 14.93 26.04
C MET A 531 20.33 14.18 25.21
N ILE A 532 19.37 14.90 24.63
CA ILE A 532 18.29 14.33 23.81
C ILE A 532 18.85 13.67 22.54
N SER A 533 19.81 14.29 21.85
CA SER A 533 20.39 13.69 20.63
C SER A 533 21.07 12.35 20.88
N THR A 534 21.66 12.15 22.06
CA THR A 534 22.28 10.88 22.44
C THR A 534 21.29 9.71 22.37
N PHE A 535 20.01 9.99 22.69
CA PHE A 535 18.90 9.04 22.63
C PHE A 535 18.21 9.05 21.26
N ALA A 536 17.69 10.21 20.83
CA ALA A 536 16.90 10.39 19.62
C ALA A 536 17.70 10.39 18.30
N LYS A 537 19.03 10.24 18.36
CA LYS A 537 19.96 10.22 17.21
C LYS A 537 19.77 11.39 16.24
N GLY A 538 19.61 12.60 16.77
CA GLY A 538 19.46 13.82 15.97
C GLY A 538 18.05 14.14 15.49
N LYS A 539 17.13 13.16 15.47
CA LYS A 539 15.76 13.32 14.95
C LYS A 539 14.98 14.44 15.62
N GLN A 540 15.30 14.78 16.88
CA GLN A 540 14.65 15.86 17.62
C GLN A 540 14.79 17.24 16.98
N MET A 541 15.84 17.46 16.17
CA MET A 541 16.16 18.79 15.63
C MET A 541 15.51 19.04 14.26
N VAL A 542 15.22 17.99 13.48
CA VAL A 542 14.57 18.08 12.17
C VAL A 542 13.30 18.96 12.15
N PRO A 543 12.29 18.77 13.05
CA PRO A 543 11.10 19.63 13.06
C PRO A 543 11.40 21.09 13.43
N VAL A 544 12.44 21.35 14.22
CA VAL A 544 12.87 22.71 14.57
C VAL A 544 13.42 23.42 13.34
N LEU A 545 14.40 22.80 12.66
CA LEU A 545 15.07 23.36 11.48
C LEU A 545 14.07 23.62 10.35
N ASN A 546 13.15 22.68 10.12
CA ASN A 546 12.10 22.82 9.11
C ASN A 546 11.13 23.98 9.42
N ALA A 547 10.95 24.32 10.70
CA ALA A 547 10.15 25.47 11.14
C ALA A 547 10.90 26.82 11.13
N CYS A 548 12.25 26.81 11.10
CA CYS A 548 13.09 28.00 11.01
C CYS A 548 13.06 28.67 9.61
N GLY A 549 12.59 27.97 8.57
CA GLY A 549 12.57 28.52 7.20
C GLY A 549 13.97 28.79 6.65
N ILE A 550 14.94 27.94 7.01
CA ILE A 550 16.32 27.97 6.53
C ILE A 550 16.30 27.82 5.01
N HIS A 551 17.09 28.64 4.33
CA HIS A 551 17.25 28.56 2.88
C HIS A 551 18.28 27.48 2.55
N THR A 552 19.47 27.51 3.16
CA THR A 552 20.53 26.50 2.98
C THR A 552 21.37 26.37 4.24
N SER A 553 22.00 25.20 4.43
CA SER A 553 22.96 24.95 5.52
C SER A 553 24.33 24.50 4.99
N VAL A 554 25.39 24.61 5.79
CA VAL A 554 26.63 23.82 5.65
C VAL A 554 26.65 22.74 6.72
N PHE A 555 27.19 21.56 6.43
CA PHE A 555 27.34 20.54 7.48
C PHE A 555 28.38 20.98 8.53
N GLY A 556 28.04 20.80 9.81
CA GLY A 556 28.94 20.98 10.94
C GLY A 556 29.60 19.66 11.38
N ASN A 557 30.50 19.72 12.36
CA ASN A 557 31.21 18.52 12.78
C ASN A 557 30.36 17.48 13.50
N HIS A 558 29.44 17.93 14.36
CA HIS A 558 28.58 17.09 15.19
C HIS A 558 27.37 16.54 14.42
N ASP A 559 27.09 17.04 13.22
CA ASP A 559 26.06 16.49 12.35
C ASP A 559 26.36 15.04 11.92
N PHE A 560 27.64 14.64 11.92
CA PHE A 560 28.09 13.31 11.51
C PHE A 560 28.33 12.34 12.69
N ASP A 561 28.08 12.74 13.93
CA ASP A 561 28.40 11.91 15.12
C ASP A 561 27.65 10.56 15.17
N PHE A 562 26.56 10.44 14.40
CA PHE A 562 25.79 9.20 14.25
C PHE A 562 26.12 8.41 12.96
N GLY A 563 27.13 8.84 12.20
CA GLY A 563 27.60 8.20 10.97
C GLY A 563 26.91 8.69 9.69
N ALA A 564 27.50 8.34 8.55
CA ALA A 564 27.07 8.82 7.22
C ALA A 564 25.60 8.49 6.88
N GLU A 565 25.16 7.25 7.13
CA GLU A 565 23.80 6.81 6.78
C GLU A 565 22.74 7.61 7.57
N ALA A 566 22.97 7.81 8.87
CA ALA A 566 22.11 8.62 9.72
C ALA A 566 22.07 10.09 9.27
N LEU A 567 23.22 10.68 8.92
CA LEU A 567 23.26 12.05 8.40
C LEU A 567 22.53 12.19 7.07
N ILE A 568 22.71 11.27 6.12
CA ILE A 568 22.02 11.29 4.82
C ILE A 568 20.50 11.26 5.03
N GLN A 569 20.02 10.44 5.97
CA GLN A 569 18.59 10.42 6.35
C GLN A 569 18.16 11.74 7.00
N LEU A 570 18.81 12.18 8.06
CA LEU A 570 18.45 13.40 8.81
C LEU A 570 18.47 14.66 7.94
N ALA A 571 19.45 14.78 7.04
CA ALA A 571 19.51 15.86 6.06
C ALA A 571 18.40 15.73 5.00
N GLY A 572 18.08 14.52 4.54
CA GLY A 572 16.96 14.25 3.65
C GLY A 572 15.58 14.57 4.25
N ASP A 573 15.43 14.43 5.57
CA ASP A 573 14.23 14.80 6.31
C ASP A 573 14.10 16.34 6.54
N THR A 574 15.14 17.12 6.19
CA THR A 574 15.06 18.60 6.21
C THR A 574 14.59 19.21 4.89
N ASN A 575 13.86 20.31 4.96
CA ASN A 575 13.27 21.00 3.79
C ASN A 575 14.22 21.96 3.05
N PHE A 576 15.52 21.87 3.31
CA PHE A 576 16.58 22.67 2.68
C PHE A 576 17.82 21.80 2.42
N PRO A 577 18.59 22.07 1.34
CA PRO A 577 19.82 21.35 1.06
C PRO A 577 20.99 21.84 1.93
N TRP A 578 21.91 20.90 2.14
CA TRP A 578 23.14 21.07 2.89
C TRP A 578 24.35 21.14 1.93
N LEU A 579 25.34 21.96 2.28
CA LEU A 579 26.53 22.22 1.49
C LEU A 579 27.78 21.60 2.13
N ILE A 580 28.72 21.13 1.31
CA ILE A 580 30.08 20.74 1.72
C ILE A 580 31.03 20.78 0.51
N SER A 581 31.59 21.96 0.25
CA SER A 581 32.28 22.28 -1.01
C SER A 581 33.70 21.75 -1.13
N ASN A 582 34.37 21.51 0.00
CA ASN A 582 35.80 21.19 0.03
C ASN A 582 36.12 19.79 0.61
N VAL A 583 35.10 18.93 0.76
CA VAL A 583 35.27 17.52 1.14
C VAL A 583 34.49 16.63 0.19
N VAL A 584 35.22 15.80 -0.55
CA VAL A 584 34.70 14.92 -1.61
C VAL A 584 34.93 13.47 -1.20
N ASP A 585 33.91 12.63 -1.34
CA ASP A 585 34.02 11.19 -1.13
C ASP A 585 34.97 10.57 -2.17
N ALA A 586 35.98 9.83 -1.71
CA ALA A 586 37.06 9.35 -2.56
C ALA A 586 36.62 8.25 -3.55
N GLN A 587 35.49 7.57 -3.32
CA GLN A 587 34.99 6.50 -4.19
C GLN A 587 34.08 7.05 -5.29
N THR A 588 33.09 7.85 -4.89
CA THR A 588 32.04 8.41 -5.75
C THR A 588 32.47 9.67 -6.51
N LYS A 589 33.51 10.37 -6.02
CA LYS A 589 33.96 11.69 -6.50
C LYS A 589 32.89 12.79 -6.41
N LYS A 590 31.92 12.62 -5.51
CA LYS A 590 30.88 13.61 -5.19
C LYS A 590 31.13 14.25 -3.83
N PRO A 591 30.54 15.41 -3.51
CA PRO A 591 30.61 15.96 -2.16
C PRO A 591 30.11 14.96 -1.11
N LEU A 592 30.72 14.99 0.07
CA LEU A 592 30.51 14.00 1.13
C LEU A 592 29.04 13.96 1.61
N CYS A 593 28.55 12.76 1.93
CA CYS A 593 27.20 12.51 2.48
C CYS A 593 26.04 13.18 1.72
N GLY A 594 26.17 13.34 0.39
CA GLY A 594 25.09 13.86 -0.45
C GLY A 594 24.86 15.37 -0.39
N GLY A 595 25.77 16.12 0.23
CA GLY A 595 25.71 17.59 0.17
C GLY A 595 25.99 18.14 -1.23
N LEU A 596 25.77 19.44 -1.41
CA LEU A 596 26.06 20.16 -2.66
C LEU A 596 27.40 20.91 -2.57
N GLU A 597 28.10 21.08 -3.69
CA GLU A 597 29.34 21.87 -3.73
C GLU A 597 29.06 23.37 -3.61
N TYR A 598 27.94 23.85 -4.14
CA TYR A 598 27.51 25.23 -3.99
C TYR A 598 26.01 25.36 -4.24
N ARG A 599 25.47 26.56 -4.05
CA ARG A 599 24.09 26.89 -4.43
C ARG A 599 23.97 28.33 -4.89
N ILE A 600 23.05 28.59 -5.82
CA ILE A 600 22.79 29.93 -6.35
C ILE A 600 21.34 30.33 -6.08
N PHE A 601 21.13 31.59 -5.72
CA PHE A 601 19.83 32.21 -5.51
C PHE A 601 19.72 33.45 -6.39
N ASP A 602 18.65 33.58 -7.16
CA ASP A 602 18.25 34.85 -7.76
C ASP A 602 17.24 35.53 -6.81
N TRP A 603 17.69 36.54 -6.07
CA TRP A 603 16.98 37.10 -4.93
C TRP A 603 16.99 38.63 -4.92
N CYS A 604 15.81 39.25 -4.91
CA CYS A 604 15.64 40.71 -4.96
C CYS A 604 16.42 41.40 -6.10
N GLY A 605 16.58 40.71 -7.24
CA GLY A 605 17.33 41.17 -8.41
C GLY A 605 18.85 40.94 -8.35
N HIS A 606 19.38 40.32 -7.29
CA HIS A 606 20.78 39.93 -7.16
C HIS A 606 20.96 38.42 -7.30
N LYS A 607 21.98 37.99 -8.04
CA LYS A 607 22.39 36.59 -8.06
C LYS A 607 23.43 36.34 -6.95
N VAL A 608 23.08 35.50 -5.97
CA VAL A 608 23.88 35.20 -4.77
C VAL A 608 24.32 33.74 -4.78
N GLY A 609 25.63 33.50 -4.89
CA GLY A 609 26.23 32.17 -4.72
C GLY A 609 26.60 31.90 -3.27
N ILE A 610 26.32 30.71 -2.77
CA ILE A 610 26.71 30.22 -1.43
C ILE A 610 27.61 29.00 -1.58
N VAL A 611 28.70 28.94 -0.82
CA VAL A 611 29.60 27.78 -0.71
C VAL A 611 29.68 27.34 0.75
N GLY A 612 29.58 26.04 1.02
CA GLY A 612 29.73 25.47 2.37
C GLY A 612 31.17 25.03 2.65
N ILE A 613 31.91 25.70 3.53
CA ILE A 613 33.35 25.45 3.69
C ILE A 613 33.69 25.03 5.12
N VAL A 614 34.53 24.01 5.27
CA VAL A 614 34.88 23.36 6.55
C VAL A 614 36.40 23.19 6.72
N GLU A 615 36.89 23.17 7.97
CA GLU A 615 38.33 23.01 8.27
C GLU A 615 38.81 21.54 8.24
N LYS A 616 40.12 21.31 8.07
CA LYS A 616 40.65 19.94 7.97
C LYS A 616 40.60 19.21 9.32
N GLU A 617 40.82 19.96 10.39
CA GLU A 617 40.84 19.52 11.79
C GLU A 617 39.50 18.96 12.25
N TRP A 618 38.42 19.16 11.49
CA TRP A 618 37.16 18.46 11.67
C TRP A 618 37.27 16.97 11.29
N LEU A 619 37.88 16.62 10.16
CA LEU A 619 37.84 15.24 9.64
C LEU A 619 38.39 14.20 10.63
N VAL A 620 39.33 14.60 11.50
CA VAL A 620 39.90 13.73 12.54
C VAL A 620 38.98 13.50 13.76
N THR A 621 37.87 14.23 13.88
CA THR A 621 36.85 14.00 14.91
C THR A 621 35.79 12.98 14.46
N LEU A 622 35.78 12.61 13.17
CA LEU A 622 34.79 11.72 12.56
C LEU A 622 35.19 10.26 12.72
N SER A 623 34.64 9.60 13.74
CA SER A 623 35.00 8.23 14.12
C SER A 623 34.72 7.15 13.06
N PHE A 624 33.92 7.45 12.04
CA PHE A 624 33.52 6.51 10.98
C PHE A 624 34.26 6.71 9.65
N LEU A 625 35.10 7.75 9.50
CA LEU A 625 35.87 8.00 8.28
C LEU A 625 37.36 7.73 8.49
N ASN A 626 38.00 7.09 7.51
CA ASN A 626 39.45 7.08 7.41
C ASN A 626 39.90 8.25 6.52
N GLU A 627 41.12 8.76 6.73
CA GLU A 627 41.66 9.85 5.90
C GLU A 627 41.74 9.47 4.40
N ASP A 628 41.85 8.17 4.08
CA ASP A 628 41.89 7.65 2.70
C ASP A 628 40.52 7.63 2.00
N ASP A 629 39.41 7.71 2.76
CA ASP A 629 38.04 7.66 2.23
C ASP A 629 37.55 9.03 1.72
N VAL A 630 38.27 10.12 2.03
CA VAL A 630 37.89 11.50 1.69
C VAL A 630 39.02 12.28 1.03
N ILE A 631 38.65 13.13 0.07
CA ILE A 631 39.53 14.09 -0.59
C ILE A 631 39.20 15.46 -0.04
N PHE A 632 40.09 16.00 0.78
CA PHE A 632 40.00 17.34 1.34
C PHE A 632 40.75 18.36 0.45
N GLU A 633 40.06 19.41 0.01
CA GLU A 633 40.67 20.61 -0.56
C GLU A 633 40.87 21.66 0.54
N ASP A 634 42.03 22.33 0.55
CA ASP A 634 42.29 23.43 1.49
C ASP A 634 41.18 24.49 1.37
N PHE A 635 40.62 24.90 2.50
CA PHE A 635 39.44 25.75 2.53
C PHE A 635 39.66 27.12 1.88
N VAL A 636 40.87 27.68 1.94
CA VAL A 636 41.24 28.91 1.22
C VAL A 636 41.35 28.64 -0.28
N GLY A 637 41.92 27.49 -0.66
CA GLY A 637 41.97 27.03 -2.06
C GLY A 637 40.58 26.88 -2.68
N ALA A 638 39.72 26.06 -2.05
CA ALA A 638 38.35 25.80 -2.49
C ALA A 638 37.50 27.07 -2.51
N GLY A 639 37.57 27.89 -1.45
CA GLY A 639 36.86 29.16 -1.37
C GLY A 639 37.23 30.12 -2.50
N ASN A 640 38.53 30.27 -2.81
CA ASN A 640 38.98 31.10 -3.93
C ASN A 640 38.58 30.51 -5.31
N ARG A 641 38.70 29.18 -5.49
CA ARG A 641 38.29 28.47 -6.71
C ARG A 641 36.81 28.71 -7.02
N LEU A 642 35.95 28.46 -6.02
CA LEU A 642 34.50 28.56 -6.17
C LEU A 642 34.03 30.01 -6.24
N ALA A 643 34.57 30.92 -5.44
CA ALA A 643 34.23 32.34 -5.54
C ALA A 643 34.63 32.95 -6.88
N LYS A 644 35.69 32.44 -7.53
CA LYS A 644 36.04 32.80 -8.89
C LYS A 644 35.02 32.25 -9.90
N MET A 645 34.77 30.95 -9.90
CA MET A 645 33.81 30.29 -10.80
C MET A 645 32.42 30.93 -10.69
N LEU A 646 31.90 31.13 -9.48
CA LEU A 646 30.58 31.71 -9.25
C LEU A 646 30.46 33.15 -9.77
N ARG A 647 31.55 33.94 -9.79
CA ARG A 647 31.54 35.31 -10.34
C ARG A 647 31.79 35.36 -11.84
N GLU A 648 32.72 34.56 -12.35
CA GLU A 648 33.17 34.63 -13.75
C GLU A 648 32.28 33.81 -14.70
N GLU A 649 31.80 32.64 -14.26
CA GLU A 649 31.06 31.68 -15.08
C GLU A 649 29.55 31.76 -14.82
N GLU A 650 29.15 31.76 -13.55
CA GLU A 650 27.73 31.83 -13.14
C GLU A 650 27.17 33.25 -13.03
N HIS A 651 28.05 34.25 -13.09
CA HIS A 651 27.74 35.69 -13.02
C HIS A 651 27.01 36.12 -11.73
N CYS A 652 27.34 35.51 -10.59
CA CYS A 652 26.84 35.92 -9.27
C CYS A 652 27.36 37.33 -8.90
N ASP A 653 26.45 38.23 -8.52
CA ASP A 653 26.76 39.55 -7.95
C ASP A 653 27.49 39.44 -6.61
N MET A 654 27.12 38.43 -5.82
CA MET A 654 27.67 38.16 -4.49
C MET A 654 28.02 36.68 -4.35
N VAL A 655 29.10 36.40 -3.60
CA VAL A 655 29.42 35.04 -3.14
C VAL A 655 29.62 35.09 -1.63
N ILE A 656 28.95 34.19 -0.90
CA ILE A 656 29.03 34.04 0.55
C ILE A 656 29.66 32.68 0.86
N ALA A 657 30.73 32.69 1.65
CA ALA A 657 31.22 31.47 2.28
C ALA A 657 30.43 31.24 3.57
N LEU A 658 29.60 30.19 3.57
CA LEU A 658 28.91 29.71 4.74
C LEU A 658 29.82 28.68 5.40
N THR A 659 30.50 29.10 6.46
CA THR A 659 31.60 28.35 7.07
C THR A 659 31.15 27.57 8.29
N HIS A 660 31.76 26.41 8.53
CA HIS A 660 31.76 25.75 9.83
C HIS A 660 33.20 25.39 10.20
N MET A 661 33.83 26.30 10.95
CA MET A 661 35.23 26.19 11.38
C MET A 661 35.54 27.17 12.52
N ARG A 662 36.64 26.94 13.22
CA ARG A 662 37.13 27.86 14.27
C ARG A 662 37.51 29.22 13.68
N VAL A 663 37.18 30.29 14.42
CA VAL A 663 37.44 31.71 14.09
C VAL A 663 38.86 32.02 13.52
N PRO A 664 39.97 31.39 13.96
CA PRO A 664 41.29 31.65 13.36
C PRO A 664 41.42 31.16 11.91
N ASN A 665 40.69 30.11 11.53
CA ASN A 665 40.64 29.59 10.16
C ASN A 665 39.61 30.35 9.32
N ASP A 666 38.44 30.68 9.88
CA ASP A 666 37.38 31.48 9.24
C ASP A 666 37.85 32.87 8.74
N ARG A 667 38.87 33.43 9.40
CA ARG A 667 39.46 34.74 9.06
C ARG A 667 40.50 34.72 7.94
N ARG A 668 40.78 33.56 7.32
CA ARG A 668 41.85 33.38 6.31
C ARG A 668 41.29 33.38 4.89
#